data_AF-A0A0D6ABA6-F1
#
_entry.id   AF-A0A0D6ABA6-F1
#
_cell.length_a   1.000
_cell.length_b   1.000
_cell.length_c   1.000
_cell.angle_alpha   90.00
_cell.angle_beta   90.00
_cell.angle_gamma   90.00
#
_symmetry.space_group_name_H-M   'P 1'
#
loop_
_entity.id
_entity.type
_entity.pdbx_description
1 polymer ?
#
loop_
_entity_poly.entity_id
_entity_poly.type
_entity_poly.pdbx_seq_one_letter_code
_entity_poly.pdbx_strand_id
1 'polypeptide(L)'
;MKGNIKPRKFNSQQITQASNLNLEDYSQNRLSVFGITIDDATTVDRDDGIWLIELNNKSFELQISITDVSTIIPKNSPIDKEALFRVATLYHTTPPTPMLPCHISTNLGSLEEEQKRLALTIFFQIDNTGNVNSFHIKETIFTNKKAFSYTEVEKILTNPDNIPEHQLLLKMQKVAQLIGKKRGGKSGILTDDGYVDEDGNLIKENVNTYQLIAELMILTNTTIANFLGKNNIPALYRTQDVGTTDFELVKKTMGHLLVPATYDSQVKPHVGLGLMAYTHFTSPLRRFVDLVNHRIVKAIIKKDLSPYSVEELDNLCSQINEYDQKFKEDKSNFLRKKRQAEIEKKFNNIENLSIDELSPDEFSDLIQYAVFNHQKEKIIPYITSRLQTLQPKDYYYLWFVGKINLFFDNENIDTISVLLVKSQADNSTIDYKVEYCESKKLYFSYCYLNGMTTINPSEDTKKSKAKQKAALATIKGYLNQELTSHPHAFSKFITINSQEENLLDIEFNNLNDKDFSKVLDYCTKTNFDEKTIVEINRRINNLLPKDLYKIWFQGKINKYFDNPNLDTISVLLIHSQLTGAVVEYKIDYHQKTQKYIAYCYVNELTHPQPQFDTKKTKAKQKSSLAYIQSYLNNQLIDEPNLFAVEEIVAEEELPHNIKNIESINIEEKEEKKKEKNVIEESDWVSKLYHFCQLNQLGYPEYNFLNIDGFFTCTISLICDDKTIISKGYGKNKKDAKQSASRVIIIQHKLTLS
;
A
#
# COMPACT_ATOMS: atom_id res chain seq x y z
N MET A 1 27.64 -9.97 18.84
CA MET A 1 26.75 -8.94 19.44
C MET A 1 26.00 -9.54 20.62
N LYS A 2 26.24 -9.02 21.83
CA LYS A 2 25.43 -9.30 23.03
C LYS A 2 24.17 -8.43 22.94
N GLY A 3 23.00 -8.95 23.34
CA GLY A 3 21.77 -8.15 23.34
C GLY A 3 21.86 -6.98 24.32
N ASN A 4 21.22 -5.87 23.99
CA ASN A 4 21.08 -4.68 24.83
C ASN A 4 20.19 -4.98 26.05
N ILE A 5 19.21 -5.87 25.90
CA ILE A 5 18.33 -6.35 26.95
C ILE A 5 18.83 -7.70 27.45
N LYS A 6 19.13 -7.78 28.75
CA LYS A 6 19.62 -9.01 29.38
C LYS A 6 18.46 -9.80 29.98
N PRO A 7 18.27 -11.07 29.60
CA PRO A 7 17.39 -11.98 30.32
C PRO A 7 17.74 -12.04 31.80
N ARG A 8 16.73 -11.98 32.66
CA ARG A 8 16.89 -12.00 34.12
C ARG A 8 15.94 -13.00 34.75
N LYS A 9 16.38 -13.64 35.83
CA LYS A 9 15.54 -14.53 36.65
C LYS A 9 14.74 -13.69 37.65
N PHE A 10 13.56 -14.18 38.02
CA PHE A 10 12.82 -13.61 39.14
C PHE A 10 13.57 -13.90 40.45
N ASN A 11 13.59 -12.93 41.35
CA ASN A 11 14.19 -13.08 42.68
C ASN A 11 13.23 -13.79 43.65
N SER A 12 13.71 -14.14 44.85
CA SER A 12 12.93 -14.84 45.86
C SER A 12 11.65 -14.09 46.25
N GLN A 13 11.71 -12.77 46.43
CA GLN A 13 10.56 -11.95 46.80
C GLN A 13 9.45 -11.99 45.74
N GLN A 14 9.82 -11.91 44.46
CA GLN A 14 8.88 -11.98 43.33
C GLN A 14 8.25 -13.37 43.21
N ILE A 15 9.04 -14.43 43.41
CA ILE A 15 8.55 -15.82 43.37
C ILE A 15 7.58 -16.07 44.54
N THR A 16 7.96 -15.67 45.77
CA THR A 16 7.09 -15.81 46.94
C THR A 16 5.79 -15.03 46.78
N GLN A 17 5.84 -13.80 46.26
CA GLN A 17 4.63 -13.03 45.97
C GLN A 17 3.73 -13.78 44.98
N ALA A 18 4.28 -14.31 43.88
CA ALA A 18 3.51 -15.03 42.88
C ALA A 18 2.87 -16.30 43.45
N SER A 19 3.63 -17.11 44.20
CA SER A 19 3.15 -18.37 44.77
C SER A 19 2.07 -18.23 45.84
N ASN A 20 1.95 -17.06 46.47
CA ASN A 20 0.95 -16.79 47.51
C ASN A 20 -0.39 -16.29 46.95
N LEU A 21 -0.52 -16.12 45.62
CA LEU A 21 -1.75 -15.64 45.01
C LEU A 21 -2.79 -16.77 44.93
N ASN A 22 -3.99 -16.50 45.44
CA ASN A 22 -5.17 -17.34 45.22
C ASN A 22 -6.24 -16.54 44.46
N LEU A 23 -6.76 -17.09 43.35
CA LEU A 23 -7.78 -16.41 42.54
C LEU A 23 -9.13 -16.31 43.25
N GLU A 24 -9.42 -17.23 44.18
CA GLU A 24 -10.70 -17.24 44.92
C GLU A 24 -10.91 -15.94 45.70
N ASP A 25 -9.83 -15.38 46.25
CA ASP A 25 -9.82 -14.12 47.01
C ASP A 25 -10.36 -12.92 46.21
N TYR A 26 -10.31 -13.01 44.88
CA TYR A 26 -10.65 -11.91 43.95
C TYR A 26 -11.89 -12.19 43.09
N SER A 27 -12.49 -13.37 43.24
CA SER A 27 -13.60 -13.85 42.42
C SER A 27 -14.97 -13.32 42.87
N GLN A 28 -15.08 -12.80 44.09
CA GLN A 28 -16.34 -12.34 44.66
C GLN A 28 -16.95 -11.17 43.86
N ASN A 29 -18.28 -11.17 43.72
CA ASN A 29 -19.07 -10.12 43.05
C ASN A 29 -18.75 -9.87 41.56
N ARG A 30 -18.07 -10.81 40.89
CA ARG A 30 -17.81 -10.74 39.44
C ARG A 30 -18.87 -11.50 38.65
N LEU A 31 -19.29 -10.92 37.52
CA LEU A 31 -20.22 -11.58 36.59
C LEU A 31 -19.53 -12.79 35.95
N SER A 32 -20.20 -13.94 35.87
CA SER A 32 -19.68 -15.09 35.12
C SER A 32 -19.98 -14.95 33.63
N VAL A 33 -18.95 -15.13 32.80
CA VAL A 33 -19.05 -15.16 31.34
C VAL A 33 -18.29 -16.37 30.81
N PHE A 34 -18.54 -16.72 29.55
CA PHE A 34 -17.85 -17.81 28.88
C PHE A 34 -17.53 -17.42 27.43
N GLY A 35 -16.56 -18.11 26.85
CA GLY A 35 -16.16 -17.86 25.48
C GLY A 35 -15.16 -18.89 24.99
N ILE A 36 -14.47 -18.56 23.90
CA ILE A 36 -13.40 -19.36 23.31
C ILE A 36 -12.15 -18.51 23.16
N THR A 37 -10.98 -19.13 23.06
CA THR A 37 -9.71 -18.45 22.74
C THR A 37 -9.17 -18.99 21.41
N ILE A 38 -8.46 -18.15 20.65
CA ILE A 38 -7.88 -18.55 19.35
C ILE A 38 -6.44 -18.02 19.31
N ASP A 39 -5.48 -18.94 19.32
CA ASP A 39 -4.04 -18.62 19.45
C ASP A 39 -3.18 -19.53 18.56
N ASP A 40 -1.85 -19.35 18.59
CA ASP A 40 -0.95 -20.36 18.04
C ASP A 40 -1.01 -21.64 18.89
N ALA A 41 -0.81 -22.80 18.27
CA ALA A 41 -0.86 -24.10 18.96
C ALA A 41 0.17 -24.22 20.10
N THR A 42 1.23 -23.43 20.06
CA THR A 42 2.30 -23.39 21.07
C THR A 42 2.09 -22.32 22.14
N THR A 43 1.02 -21.52 22.06
CA THR A 43 0.75 -20.46 23.04
C THR A 43 0.40 -21.05 24.41
N VAL A 44 0.99 -20.48 25.45
CA VAL A 44 0.82 -20.88 26.86
C VAL A 44 0.31 -19.74 27.75
N ASP A 45 0.24 -18.53 27.22
CA ASP A 45 -0.13 -17.29 27.88
C ASP A 45 -1.22 -16.56 27.09
N ARG A 46 -2.45 -17.09 27.17
CA ARG A 46 -3.63 -16.58 26.45
C ARG A 46 -4.21 -15.37 27.15
N ASP A 47 -4.18 -14.23 26.49
CA ASP A 47 -4.65 -12.95 27.04
C ASP A 47 -6.14 -12.70 26.81
N ASP A 48 -6.65 -13.09 25.64
CA ASP A 48 -7.97 -12.70 25.14
C ASP A 48 -8.88 -13.89 24.83
N GLY A 49 -10.17 -13.72 25.12
CA GLY A 49 -11.25 -14.65 24.83
C GLY A 49 -12.43 -13.93 24.20
N ILE A 50 -13.10 -14.60 23.27
CA ILE A 50 -14.16 -14.01 22.44
C ILE A 50 -15.46 -14.80 22.52
N TRP A 51 -16.59 -14.10 22.44
CA TRP A 51 -17.91 -14.69 22.32
C TRP A 51 -18.85 -13.77 21.54
N LEU A 52 -19.80 -14.34 20.81
CA LEU A 52 -20.76 -13.59 19.98
C LEU A 52 -22.17 -14.13 20.21
N ILE A 53 -23.11 -13.24 20.47
CA ILE A 53 -24.52 -13.55 20.62
C ILE A 53 -25.26 -12.81 19.51
N GLU A 54 -26.07 -13.52 18.74
CA GLU A 54 -26.99 -12.89 17.79
C GLU A 54 -28.25 -12.43 18.53
N LEU A 55 -28.60 -11.17 18.36
CA LEU A 55 -29.78 -10.53 18.92
C LEU A 55 -30.86 -10.38 17.84
N ASN A 56 -32.03 -9.85 18.24
CA ASN A 56 -33.13 -9.57 17.31
C ASN A 56 -32.68 -8.62 16.17
N ASN A 57 -33.27 -8.77 14.98
CA ASN A 57 -33.00 -7.95 13.78
C ASN A 57 -31.56 -8.05 13.19
N LYS A 58 -30.86 -9.17 13.38
CA LYS A 58 -29.47 -9.38 12.89
C LYS A 58 -28.46 -8.41 13.51
N SER A 59 -28.76 -7.91 14.71
CA SER A 59 -27.77 -7.22 15.55
C SER A 59 -27.01 -8.25 16.39
N PHE A 60 -25.86 -7.87 16.93
CA PHE A 60 -24.97 -8.76 17.65
C PHE A 60 -24.52 -8.14 18.97
N GLU A 61 -24.41 -8.96 20.01
CA GLU A 61 -23.59 -8.65 21.17
C GLU A 61 -22.26 -9.39 21.04
N LEU A 62 -21.18 -8.64 20.83
CA LEU A 62 -19.82 -9.16 20.83
C LEU A 62 -19.21 -8.95 22.22
N GLN A 63 -18.67 -10.02 22.80
CA GLN A 63 -18.01 -9.99 24.10
C GLN A 63 -16.52 -10.30 23.91
N ILE A 64 -15.66 -9.38 24.34
CA ILE A 64 -14.20 -9.56 24.35
C ILE A 64 -13.75 -9.55 25.80
N SER A 65 -13.20 -10.66 26.27
CA SER A 65 -12.72 -10.85 27.65
C SER A 65 -11.20 -10.85 27.64
N ILE A 66 -10.58 -9.89 28.33
CA ILE A 66 -9.13 -9.80 28.50
C ILE A 66 -8.78 -10.19 29.92
N THR A 67 -7.79 -11.05 30.12
CA THR A 67 -7.33 -11.45 31.45
C THR A 67 -7.03 -10.26 32.36
N ASP A 68 -7.49 -10.32 33.61
CA ASP A 68 -7.39 -9.22 34.58
C ASP A 68 -6.28 -9.47 35.60
N VAL A 69 -5.05 -9.52 35.11
CA VAL A 69 -3.87 -9.63 35.98
C VAL A 69 -3.61 -8.39 36.82
N SER A 70 -4.23 -7.25 36.47
CA SER A 70 -4.15 -6.02 37.26
C SER A 70 -4.78 -6.13 38.64
N THR A 71 -5.69 -7.09 38.85
CA THR A 71 -6.26 -7.39 40.17
C THR A 71 -5.24 -8.02 41.11
N ILE A 72 -4.45 -8.96 40.59
CA ILE A 72 -3.54 -9.80 41.38
C ILE A 72 -2.12 -9.23 41.45
N ILE A 73 -1.81 -8.21 40.64
CA ILE A 73 -0.53 -7.48 40.68
C ILE A 73 -0.80 -6.04 41.13
N PRO A 74 -0.68 -5.73 42.43
CA PRO A 74 -0.80 -4.37 42.92
C PRO A 74 0.30 -3.47 42.35
N LYS A 75 -0.06 -2.21 42.06
CA LYS A 75 0.91 -1.17 41.71
C LYS A 75 2.00 -1.06 42.78
N ASN A 76 3.25 -0.86 42.37
CA ASN A 76 4.45 -0.76 43.20
C ASN A 76 4.87 -2.06 43.93
N SER A 77 4.19 -3.18 43.70
CA SER A 77 4.59 -4.48 44.24
C SER A 77 5.92 -4.98 43.63
N PRO A 78 6.62 -5.95 44.26
CA PRO A 78 7.86 -6.51 43.71
C PRO A 78 7.72 -7.05 42.28
N ILE A 79 6.61 -7.71 41.96
CA ILE A 79 6.30 -8.19 40.60
C ILE A 79 6.00 -7.02 39.66
N ASP A 80 5.32 -5.97 40.12
CA ASP A 80 5.01 -4.80 39.30
C ASP A 80 6.28 -4.05 38.85
N LYS A 81 7.20 -3.81 39.79
CA LYS A 81 8.50 -3.19 39.50
C LYS A 81 9.32 -4.03 38.52
N GLU A 82 9.23 -5.35 38.64
CA GLU A 82 9.86 -6.28 37.70
C GLU A 82 9.22 -6.22 36.31
N ALA A 83 7.89 -6.16 36.25
CA ALA A 83 7.14 -6.06 35.00
C ALA A 83 7.48 -4.74 34.29
N LEU A 84 7.58 -3.62 35.01
CA LEU A 84 8.05 -2.34 34.44
C LEU A 84 9.48 -2.46 33.90
N PHE A 85 10.40 -3.08 34.66
CA PHE A 85 11.78 -3.26 34.19
C PHE A 85 11.87 -4.13 32.93
N ARG A 86 10.99 -5.13 32.81
CA ARG A 86 10.92 -6.02 31.65
C ARG A 86 10.14 -5.42 30.49
N VAL A 87 9.18 -4.54 30.73
CA VAL A 87 8.23 -3.91 29.79
C VAL A 87 7.36 -4.89 28.98
N ALA A 88 7.94 -5.93 28.40
CA ALA A 88 7.27 -6.95 27.61
C ALA A 88 7.95 -8.32 27.69
N THR A 89 7.24 -9.38 27.31
CA THR A 89 7.81 -10.73 27.17
C THR A 89 8.74 -10.83 25.95
N LEU A 90 9.93 -11.40 26.14
CA LEU A 90 10.90 -11.65 25.07
C LEU A 90 10.74 -13.08 24.52
N TYR A 91 9.91 -13.27 23.48
CA TYR A 91 9.75 -14.58 22.84
C TYR A 91 10.95 -15.02 21.99
N HIS A 92 11.82 -14.09 21.60
CA HIS A 92 13.00 -14.37 20.77
C HIS A 92 14.19 -14.89 21.59
N THR A 93 14.10 -14.98 22.91
CA THR A 93 15.14 -15.60 23.74
C THR A 93 14.87 -17.10 23.86
N THR A 94 15.93 -17.89 24.10
CA THR A 94 15.81 -19.34 24.31
C THR A 94 16.36 -19.72 25.68
N PRO A 95 15.51 -20.07 26.67
CA PRO A 95 14.03 -20.05 26.61
C PRO A 95 13.45 -18.62 26.57
N PRO A 96 12.15 -18.45 26.25
CA PRO A 96 11.48 -17.15 26.32
C PRO A 96 11.63 -16.49 27.70
N THR A 97 11.77 -15.17 27.73
CA THR A 97 11.90 -14.41 28.98
C THR A 97 10.55 -13.71 29.26
N PRO A 98 9.69 -14.26 30.13
CA PRO A 98 8.36 -13.70 30.35
C PRO A 98 8.43 -12.39 31.14
N MET A 99 7.49 -11.48 30.90
CA MET A 99 7.32 -10.25 31.67
C MET A 99 6.91 -10.55 33.11
N LEU A 100 6.01 -11.52 33.29
CA LEU A 100 5.49 -11.94 34.58
C LEU A 100 6.00 -13.34 34.96
N PRO A 101 6.05 -13.70 36.26
CA PRO A 101 6.38 -15.06 36.67
C PRO A 101 5.44 -16.08 36.03
N CYS A 102 5.95 -17.26 35.64
CA CYS A 102 5.13 -18.28 34.94
C CYS A 102 3.89 -18.70 35.74
N HIS A 103 3.97 -18.72 37.07
CA HIS A 103 2.79 -18.99 37.92
C HIS A 103 1.64 -18.01 37.67
N ILE A 104 1.93 -16.77 37.27
CA ILE A 104 0.93 -15.79 36.84
C ILE A 104 0.69 -15.92 35.33
N SER A 105 1.74 -15.81 34.50
CA SER A 105 1.55 -15.67 33.05
C SER A 105 0.94 -16.89 32.37
N THR A 106 1.37 -18.10 32.75
CA THR A 106 0.95 -19.36 32.09
C THR A 106 0.04 -20.22 32.95
N ASN A 107 -0.40 -19.71 34.11
CA ASN A 107 -1.29 -20.45 35.00
C ASN A 107 -2.45 -19.55 35.47
N LEU A 108 -2.26 -18.72 36.50
CA LEU A 108 -3.35 -17.96 37.10
C LEU A 108 -3.98 -16.91 36.18
N GLY A 109 -3.19 -16.35 35.26
CA GLY A 109 -3.60 -15.31 34.33
C GLY A 109 -4.03 -15.83 32.96
N SER A 110 -3.42 -16.92 32.45
CA SER A 110 -3.76 -17.46 31.12
C SER A 110 -5.21 -17.98 31.09
N LEU A 111 -5.96 -17.62 30.05
CA LEU A 111 -7.33 -18.06 29.79
C LEU A 111 -7.39 -19.52 29.29
N GLU A 112 -6.93 -20.46 30.12
CA GLU A 112 -6.82 -21.89 29.78
C GLU A 112 -8.18 -22.59 29.61
N GLU A 113 -8.22 -23.60 28.73
CA GLU A 113 -9.41 -24.39 28.42
C GLU A 113 -10.02 -25.05 29.67
N GLU A 114 -11.35 -24.95 29.80
CA GLU A 114 -12.17 -25.40 30.93
C GLU A 114 -11.78 -24.79 32.29
N GLN A 115 -10.99 -23.72 32.31
CA GLN A 115 -10.59 -23.03 33.52
C GLN A 115 -11.35 -21.72 33.72
N LYS A 116 -11.61 -21.39 35.00
CA LYS A 116 -12.13 -20.08 35.41
C LYS A 116 -10.99 -19.12 35.66
N ARG A 117 -11.08 -17.92 35.08
CA ARG A 117 -10.05 -16.87 35.17
C ARG A 117 -10.68 -15.50 35.35
N LEU A 118 -9.97 -14.61 36.03
CA LEU A 118 -10.39 -13.22 36.19
C LEU A 118 -10.21 -12.50 34.85
N ALA A 119 -11.22 -11.75 34.42
CA ALA A 119 -11.16 -10.97 33.19
C ALA A 119 -11.81 -9.59 33.35
N LEU A 120 -11.43 -8.68 32.46
CA LEU A 120 -12.20 -7.50 32.10
C LEU A 120 -12.91 -7.81 30.78
N THR A 121 -14.24 -7.88 30.81
CA THR A 121 -15.03 -8.12 29.61
C THR A 121 -15.62 -6.82 29.08
N ILE A 122 -15.37 -6.55 27.81
CA ILE A 122 -15.99 -5.46 27.05
C ILE A 122 -17.13 -6.06 26.23
N PHE A 123 -18.34 -5.55 26.46
CA PHE A 123 -19.56 -5.96 25.78
C PHE A 123 -19.91 -4.89 24.74
N PHE A 124 -19.96 -5.26 23.47
CA PHE A 124 -20.27 -4.40 22.34
C PHE A 124 -21.66 -4.71 21.78
N GLN A 125 -22.48 -3.69 21.58
CA GLN A 125 -23.72 -3.80 20.80
C GLN A 125 -23.43 -3.37 19.36
N ILE A 126 -23.50 -4.31 18.43
CA ILE A 126 -23.11 -4.14 17.03
C ILE A 126 -24.33 -4.32 16.12
N ASP A 127 -24.59 -3.37 15.22
CA ASP A 127 -25.67 -3.50 14.23
C ASP A 127 -25.29 -4.41 13.04
N ASN A 128 -26.27 -4.71 12.18
CA ASN A 128 -26.08 -5.55 10.99
C ASN A 128 -25.14 -4.94 9.92
N THR A 129 -24.72 -3.69 10.08
CA THR A 129 -23.76 -3.02 9.22
C THR A 129 -22.36 -2.99 9.85
N GLY A 130 -22.19 -3.42 11.10
CA GLY A 130 -20.93 -3.38 11.85
C GLY A 130 -20.68 -2.05 12.58
N ASN A 131 -21.70 -1.23 12.85
CA ASN A 131 -21.52 -0.07 13.75
C ASN A 131 -21.59 -0.54 15.20
N VAL A 132 -20.69 -0.03 16.03
CA VAL A 132 -20.82 -0.15 17.49
C VAL A 132 -21.78 0.93 17.98
N ASN A 133 -22.96 0.52 18.43
CA ASN A 133 -23.98 1.42 18.97
C ASN A 133 -23.67 1.83 20.41
N SER A 134 -23.17 0.89 21.20
CA SER A 134 -22.78 1.11 22.60
C SER A 134 -21.79 0.04 23.05
N PHE A 135 -21.03 0.33 24.10
CA PHE A 135 -20.23 -0.66 24.80
C PHE A 135 -20.28 -0.44 26.30
N HIS A 136 -19.94 -1.46 27.09
CA HIS A 136 -19.69 -1.33 28.52
C HIS A 136 -18.64 -2.34 28.99
N ILE A 137 -17.99 -2.05 30.11
CA ILE A 137 -16.85 -2.82 30.64
C ILE A 137 -17.25 -3.36 32.02
N LYS A 138 -16.98 -4.64 32.29
CA LYS A 138 -17.20 -5.25 33.61
C LYS A 138 -16.03 -6.13 34.04
N GLU A 139 -15.78 -6.18 35.35
CA GLU A 139 -14.97 -7.24 35.97
C GLU A 139 -15.78 -8.55 35.95
N THR A 140 -15.20 -9.61 35.38
CA THR A 140 -15.86 -10.89 35.15
C THR A 140 -15.00 -12.08 35.59
N ILE A 141 -15.65 -13.24 35.72
CA ILE A 141 -15.02 -14.56 35.75
C ILE A 141 -15.27 -15.19 34.38
N PHE A 142 -14.23 -15.28 33.56
CA PHE A 142 -14.28 -15.92 32.25
C PHE A 142 -14.03 -17.42 32.39
N THR A 143 -14.87 -18.22 31.72
CA THR A 143 -14.66 -19.66 31.53
C THR A 143 -14.37 -19.94 30.06
N ASN A 144 -13.15 -20.39 29.75
CA ASN A 144 -12.82 -20.79 28.39
C ASN A 144 -13.45 -22.14 28.07
N LYS A 145 -14.35 -22.21 27.09
CA LYS A 145 -14.98 -23.46 26.64
C LYS A 145 -14.11 -24.25 25.68
N LYS A 146 -13.22 -23.58 24.95
CA LYS A 146 -12.32 -24.23 24.01
C LYS A 146 -11.18 -23.30 23.65
N ALA A 147 -9.96 -23.81 23.76
CA ALA A 147 -8.79 -23.18 23.18
C ALA A 147 -8.55 -23.74 21.78
N PHE A 148 -8.81 -22.92 20.75
CA PHE A 148 -8.52 -23.27 19.37
C PHE A 148 -7.15 -22.76 18.93
N SER A 149 -6.52 -23.49 18.02
CA SER A 149 -5.42 -22.97 17.22
C SER A 149 -5.94 -22.24 15.97
N TYR A 150 -5.17 -21.27 15.45
CA TYR A 150 -5.45 -20.65 14.14
C TYR A 150 -5.70 -21.68 13.03
N THR A 151 -4.90 -22.76 13.02
CA THR A 151 -5.04 -23.82 12.01
C THR A 151 -6.32 -24.63 12.13
N GLU A 152 -6.84 -24.84 13.34
CA GLU A 152 -8.12 -25.52 13.54
C GLU A 152 -9.28 -24.64 13.08
N VAL A 153 -9.24 -23.34 13.41
CA VAL A 153 -10.28 -22.40 12.99
C VAL A 153 -10.30 -22.24 11.47
N GLU A 154 -9.14 -22.18 10.80
CA GLU A 154 -9.09 -22.11 9.34
C GLU A 154 -9.67 -23.38 8.69
N LYS A 155 -9.37 -24.57 9.21
CA LYS A 155 -9.98 -25.84 8.75
C LYS A 155 -11.50 -25.84 8.95
N ILE A 156 -11.96 -25.30 10.07
CA ILE A 156 -13.39 -25.19 10.40
C ILE A 156 -14.07 -24.23 9.40
N LEU A 157 -13.50 -23.04 9.17
CA LEU A 157 -14.06 -22.02 8.27
C LEU A 157 -14.05 -22.44 6.79
N THR A 158 -13.12 -23.31 6.39
CA THR A 158 -12.99 -23.80 5.00
C THR A 158 -13.90 -24.98 4.69
N ASN A 159 -14.37 -25.74 5.70
CA ASN A 159 -15.22 -26.91 5.49
C ASN A 159 -16.46 -26.90 6.41
N PRO A 160 -17.57 -26.24 5.99
CA PRO A 160 -18.68 -25.89 6.87
C PRO A 160 -19.57 -26.96 7.50
N ASP A 161 -19.40 -28.22 7.14
CA ASP A 161 -20.49 -29.19 7.27
C ASP A 161 -20.68 -29.69 8.72
N ASN A 162 -21.72 -29.16 9.40
CA ASN A 162 -22.43 -29.66 10.60
C ASN A 162 -21.83 -29.53 12.02
N ILE A 163 -20.92 -28.59 12.30
CA ILE A 163 -20.50 -28.28 13.70
C ILE A 163 -21.16 -26.97 14.18
N PRO A 164 -21.92 -26.93 15.30
CA PRO A 164 -22.56 -25.70 15.80
C PRO A 164 -21.58 -24.52 16.02
N GLU A 165 -20.37 -24.81 16.49
CA GLU A 165 -19.27 -23.86 16.69
C GLU A 165 -18.83 -23.20 15.36
N HIS A 166 -19.00 -23.90 14.23
CA HIS A 166 -18.71 -23.35 12.91
C HIS A 166 -19.64 -22.18 12.57
N GLN A 167 -20.92 -22.26 12.93
CA GLN A 167 -21.87 -21.16 12.68
C GLN A 167 -21.50 -19.90 13.48
N LEU A 168 -20.98 -20.07 14.70
CA LEU A 168 -20.51 -18.96 15.52
C LEU A 168 -19.27 -18.30 14.92
N LEU A 169 -18.27 -19.09 14.54
CA LEU A 169 -17.02 -18.62 13.95
C LEU A 169 -17.26 -17.91 12.60
N LEU A 170 -18.15 -18.42 11.75
CA LEU A 170 -18.55 -17.74 10.51
C LEU A 170 -19.19 -16.37 10.79
N LYS A 171 -20.07 -16.28 11.78
CA LYS A 171 -20.72 -15.01 12.15
C LYS A 171 -19.70 -14.02 12.72
N MET A 172 -18.79 -14.48 13.58
CA MET A 172 -17.69 -13.67 14.10
C MET A 172 -16.80 -13.16 12.97
N GLN A 173 -16.43 -14.00 12.01
CA GLN A 173 -15.65 -13.62 10.83
C GLN A 173 -16.35 -12.52 10.03
N LYS A 174 -17.65 -12.67 9.81
CA LYS A 174 -18.46 -11.66 9.12
C LYS A 174 -18.51 -10.34 9.87
N VAL A 175 -18.67 -10.36 11.20
CA VAL A 175 -18.65 -9.15 12.04
C VAL A 175 -17.29 -8.46 11.98
N ALA A 176 -16.20 -9.22 12.12
CA ALA A 176 -14.83 -8.69 12.02
C ALA A 176 -14.56 -8.04 10.64
N GLN A 177 -15.01 -8.68 9.55
CA GLN A 177 -14.89 -8.12 8.20
C GLN A 177 -15.68 -6.82 8.02
N LEU A 178 -16.87 -6.69 8.62
CA LEU A 178 -17.65 -5.44 8.57
C LEU A 178 -16.94 -4.31 9.32
N ILE A 179 -16.38 -4.60 10.50
CA ILE A 179 -15.59 -3.65 11.28
C ILE A 179 -14.37 -3.19 10.49
N GLY A 180 -13.59 -4.13 9.95
CA GLY A 180 -12.40 -3.83 9.15
C GLY A 180 -12.70 -2.99 7.92
N LYS A 181 -13.76 -3.32 7.16
CA LYS A 181 -14.21 -2.52 6.00
C LYS A 181 -14.54 -1.07 6.37
N LYS A 182 -15.21 -0.85 7.51
CA LYS A 182 -15.64 0.48 7.95
C LYS A 182 -14.52 1.39 8.42
N ARG A 183 -13.49 0.82 9.05
CA ARG A 183 -12.30 1.56 9.44
C ARG A 183 -11.62 2.22 8.23
N GLY A 184 -11.95 1.79 7.00
CA GLY A 184 -11.32 2.26 5.77
C GLY A 184 -9.81 2.01 5.77
N GLY A 185 -9.36 1.15 6.70
CA GLY A 185 -8.00 1.08 7.17
C GLY A 185 -7.16 0.33 6.18
N LYS A 186 -6.31 1.07 5.47
CA LYS A 186 -5.10 0.55 4.83
C LYS A 186 -4.02 0.24 5.89
N SER A 187 -4.41 -0.46 6.95
CA SER A 187 -3.55 -1.10 7.97
C SER A 187 -4.43 -2.02 8.82
N GLY A 188 -4.46 -3.35 8.68
CA GLY A 188 -3.70 -4.15 7.75
C GLY A 188 -4.06 -3.93 6.30
N ILE A 189 -3.07 -3.39 5.57
CA ILE A 189 -3.06 -3.52 4.13
C ILE A 189 -3.09 -5.01 3.89
N LEU A 190 -4.23 -5.55 3.45
CA LEU A 190 -4.21 -6.74 2.64
C LEU A 190 -3.52 -6.30 1.35
N THR A 191 -2.20 -6.43 1.33
CA THR A 191 -1.44 -6.38 0.09
C THR A 191 -1.70 -7.69 -0.66
N ASP A 192 -1.40 -7.74 -1.95
CA ASP A 192 -1.33 -9.03 -2.66
C ASP A 192 -0.34 -9.99 -1.95
N ASP A 193 0.56 -9.47 -1.10
CA ASP A 193 1.62 -10.19 -0.38
C ASP A 193 1.33 -10.56 1.09
N GLY A 194 0.20 -10.14 1.69
CA GLY A 194 -0.14 -10.41 3.11
C GLY A 194 -0.80 -9.25 3.88
N TYR A 195 -0.93 -9.40 5.21
CA TYR A 195 -1.56 -8.48 6.19
C TYR A 195 -0.53 -7.66 6.98
N VAL A 196 -0.73 -6.35 7.17
CA VAL A 196 0.19 -5.51 7.97
C VAL A 196 -0.31 -5.31 9.43
N ASP A 197 0.53 -5.53 10.44
CA ASP A 197 0.18 -5.40 11.87
C ASP A 197 0.25 -3.94 12.43
N GLU A 198 -0.05 -3.77 13.72
CA GLU A 198 -0.06 -2.46 14.40
C GLU A 198 1.30 -1.75 14.46
N ASP A 199 2.39 -2.50 14.32
CA ASP A 199 3.76 -1.98 14.26
C ASP A 199 4.23 -1.76 12.82
N GLY A 200 3.42 -2.11 11.82
CA GLY A 200 3.73 -1.97 10.40
C GLY A 200 4.44 -3.19 9.77
N ASN A 201 4.44 -4.37 10.41
CA ASN A 201 5.06 -5.59 9.86
C ASN A 201 4.10 -6.39 8.98
N LEU A 202 4.60 -7.00 7.89
CA LEU A 202 3.81 -7.86 6.98
C LEU A 202 3.74 -9.33 7.47
N ILE A 203 2.54 -9.88 7.53
CA ILE A 203 2.17 -11.26 7.91
C ILE A 203 1.56 -11.97 6.70
N LYS A 204 2.13 -13.11 6.29
CA LYS A 204 1.78 -13.76 5.00
C LYS A 204 0.84 -14.97 5.10
N GLU A 205 0.70 -15.58 6.28
CA GLU A 205 -0.03 -16.87 6.46
C GLU A 205 -1.37 -16.70 7.19
N ASN A 206 -2.34 -17.60 6.91
CA ASN A 206 -3.66 -17.69 7.60
C ASN A 206 -4.41 -16.35 7.73
N VAL A 207 -4.33 -15.53 6.68
CA VAL A 207 -4.76 -14.13 6.66
C VAL A 207 -6.18 -13.93 7.21
N ASN A 208 -7.12 -14.83 6.90
CA ASN A 208 -8.51 -14.69 7.31
C ASN A 208 -8.72 -14.83 8.82
N THR A 209 -8.10 -15.84 9.46
CA THR A 209 -8.27 -16.08 10.90
C THR A 209 -7.42 -15.11 11.74
N TYR A 210 -6.20 -14.78 11.30
CA TYR A 210 -5.42 -13.72 11.98
C TYR A 210 -6.12 -12.36 11.88
N GLN A 211 -6.73 -12.05 10.74
CA GLN A 211 -7.50 -10.82 10.56
C GLN A 211 -8.73 -10.77 11.48
N LEU A 212 -9.42 -11.89 11.70
CA LEU A 212 -10.53 -11.98 12.66
C LEU A 212 -10.08 -11.48 14.03
N ILE A 213 -9.08 -12.13 14.65
CA ILE A 213 -8.63 -11.75 16.00
C ILE A 213 -8.08 -10.32 16.00
N ALA A 214 -7.27 -9.97 15.01
CA ALA A 214 -6.67 -8.63 14.92
C ALA A 214 -7.74 -7.52 14.89
N GLU A 215 -8.80 -7.63 14.08
CA GLU A 215 -9.85 -6.61 14.02
C GLU A 215 -10.66 -6.52 15.32
N LEU A 216 -10.89 -7.64 16.02
CA LEU A 216 -11.56 -7.63 17.33
C LEU A 216 -10.68 -6.96 18.41
N MET A 217 -9.37 -7.22 18.40
CA MET A 217 -8.43 -6.57 19.31
C MET A 217 -8.27 -5.08 18.99
N ILE A 218 -8.15 -4.71 17.70
CA ILE A 218 -8.12 -3.30 17.26
C ILE A 218 -9.39 -2.59 17.68
N LEU A 219 -10.57 -3.20 17.50
CA LEU A 219 -11.84 -2.63 17.96
C LEU A 219 -11.80 -2.35 19.46
N THR A 220 -11.32 -3.30 20.26
CA THR A 220 -11.24 -3.21 21.72
C THR A 220 -10.31 -2.07 22.14
N ASN A 221 -9.07 -2.12 21.65
CA ASN A 221 -8.04 -1.11 21.88
C ASN A 221 -8.50 0.30 21.49
N THR A 222 -9.11 0.46 20.31
CA THR A 222 -9.64 1.73 19.82
C THR A 222 -10.81 2.23 20.67
N THR A 223 -11.68 1.34 21.11
CA THR A 223 -12.83 1.71 21.95
C THR A 223 -12.38 2.19 23.32
N ILE A 224 -11.42 1.52 23.94
CA ILE A 224 -10.82 1.95 25.21
C ILE A 224 -10.10 3.29 25.04
N ALA A 225 -9.29 3.45 23.98
CA ALA A 225 -8.59 4.70 23.72
C ALA A 225 -9.58 5.87 23.53
N ASN A 226 -10.65 5.68 22.75
CA ASN A 226 -11.68 6.69 22.56
C ASN A 226 -12.46 6.98 23.84
N PHE A 227 -12.75 5.97 24.65
CA PHE A 227 -13.38 6.14 25.95
C PHE A 227 -12.55 7.03 26.87
N LEU A 228 -11.25 6.73 27.02
CA LEU A 228 -10.34 7.51 27.85
C LEU A 228 -10.15 8.92 27.26
N GLY A 229 -9.93 9.03 25.95
CA GLY A 229 -9.65 10.29 25.28
C GLY A 229 -10.84 11.26 25.30
N LYS A 230 -12.07 10.78 25.09
CA LYS A 230 -13.29 11.62 25.18
C LYS A 230 -13.51 12.17 26.59
N ASN A 231 -13.06 11.47 27.61
CA ASN A 231 -13.16 11.89 29.01
C ASN A 231 -11.90 12.63 29.49
N ASN A 232 -10.95 12.96 28.59
CA ASN A 232 -9.66 13.60 28.91
C ASN A 232 -8.89 12.86 30.02
N ILE A 233 -8.92 11.53 30.02
CA ILE A 233 -8.24 10.69 31.01
C ILE A 233 -6.85 10.35 30.47
N PRO A 234 -5.76 10.81 31.12
CA PRO A 234 -4.40 10.43 30.77
C PRO A 234 -4.21 8.92 30.88
N ALA A 235 -3.54 8.32 29.90
CA ALA A 235 -3.26 6.90 29.82
C ALA A 235 -2.06 6.67 28.89
N LEU A 236 -1.56 5.43 28.77
CA LEU A 236 -0.48 5.13 27.84
C LEU A 236 -1.08 4.88 26.45
N TYR A 237 -1.22 5.92 25.64
CA TYR A 237 -1.72 5.84 24.25
C TYR A 237 -0.61 5.37 23.31
N ARG A 238 -0.95 4.57 22.29
CA ARG A 238 -0.04 4.18 21.20
C ARG A 238 -0.27 5.10 20.01
N THR A 239 0.75 5.86 19.66
CA THR A 239 0.66 6.97 18.71
C THR A 239 1.69 6.79 17.59
N GLN A 240 1.38 7.28 16.40
CA GLN A 240 2.26 7.14 15.24
C GLN A 240 2.05 8.29 14.28
N ASP A 241 3.14 8.96 13.90
CA ASP A 241 3.15 10.05 12.93
C ASP A 241 3.65 9.57 11.55
N VAL A 242 3.54 10.42 10.53
CA VAL A 242 3.98 10.17 9.16
C VAL A 242 5.41 10.60 8.87
N GLY A 243 6.12 11.21 9.84
CA GLY A 243 7.53 11.61 9.68
C GLY A 243 7.83 12.66 8.60
N THR A 244 6.83 13.00 7.78
CA THR A 244 6.88 13.95 6.67
C THR A 244 5.56 14.69 6.54
N THR A 245 5.60 15.90 5.99
CA THR A 245 4.40 16.69 5.68
C THR A 245 3.81 16.39 4.30
N ASP A 246 4.49 15.59 3.46
CA ASP A 246 4.05 15.23 2.10
C ASP A 246 3.19 13.95 2.09
N PHE A 247 1.87 14.15 2.17
CA PHE A 247 0.90 13.05 2.25
C PHE A 247 0.71 12.28 0.93
N GLU A 248 0.95 12.89 -0.24
CA GLU A 248 0.86 12.19 -1.53
C GLU A 248 2.02 11.21 -1.70
N LEU A 249 3.21 11.60 -1.22
CA LEU A 249 4.36 10.69 -1.15
C LEU A 249 4.10 9.52 -0.18
N VAL A 250 3.57 9.79 1.02
CA VAL A 250 3.21 8.75 2.02
C VAL A 250 2.18 7.76 1.47
N LYS A 251 1.18 8.27 0.72
CA LYS A 251 0.14 7.45 0.07
C LYS A 251 0.70 6.61 -1.09
N LYS A 252 1.77 7.06 -1.75
CA LYS A 252 2.43 6.36 -2.86
C LYS A 252 3.47 5.32 -2.40
N THR A 253 4.09 5.52 -1.24
CA THR A 253 5.16 4.64 -0.72
C THR A 253 4.74 3.77 0.47
N MET A 254 3.42 3.65 0.72
CA MET A 254 2.76 3.08 1.91
C MET A 254 3.58 2.04 2.69
N GLY A 255 4.27 2.49 3.74
CA GLY A 255 5.06 1.67 4.66
C GLY A 255 6.47 2.22 4.93
N HIS A 256 7.15 2.76 3.92
CA HIS A 256 8.57 3.17 4.05
C HIS A 256 8.80 4.54 4.71
N LEU A 257 7.75 5.35 4.87
CA LEU A 257 7.84 6.70 5.43
C LEU A 257 7.18 6.85 6.80
N LEU A 258 6.50 5.82 7.31
CA LEU A 258 5.92 5.88 8.66
C LEU A 258 7.03 5.90 9.70
N VAL A 259 6.96 6.80 10.67
CA VAL A 259 7.86 6.71 11.83
C VAL A 259 7.42 5.55 12.72
N PRO A 260 8.35 4.95 13.48
CA PRO A 260 7.99 3.95 14.47
C PRO A 260 6.92 4.49 15.43
N ALA A 261 5.90 3.69 15.71
CA ALA A 261 4.91 4.03 16.73
C ALA A 261 5.57 4.10 18.12
N THR A 262 5.06 4.99 18.97
CA THR A 262 5.55 5.30 20.32
C THR A 262 4.40 5.46 21.30
N TYR A 263 4.68 5.44 22.59
CA TYR A 263 3.70 5.72 23.64
C TYR A 263 3.73 7.17 24.08
N ASP A 264 2.54 7.72 24.35
CA ASP A 264 2.32 9.09 24.84
C ASP A 264 1.25 9.10 25.94
N SER A 265 1.37 10.00 26.92
CA SER A 265 0.39 10.12 28.02
C SER A 265 -0.91 10.79 27.57
N GLN A 266 -0.87 11.48 26.43
CA GLN A 266 -1.97 12.19 25.82
C GLN A 266 -2.43 11.49 24.53
N VAL A 267 -3.71 11.67 24.22
CA VAL A 267 -4.29 11.12 22.99
C VAL A 267 -3.70 11.82 21.76
N LYS A 268 -3.13 11.03 20.85
CA LYS A 268 -2.70 11.47 19.52
C LYS A 268 -3.10 10.43 18.46
N PRO A 269 -3.17 10.82 17.17
CA PRO A 269 -3.47 9.89 16.10
C PRO A 269 -2.45 8.76 15.96
N HIS A 270 -2.92 7.63 15.47
CA HIS A 270 -2.10 6.52 14.99
C HIS A 270 -2.29 6.42 13.48
N VAL A 271 -1.38 7.03 12.71
CA VAL A 271 -1.59 7.18 11.27
C VAL A 271 -1.57 5.84 10.52
N GLY A 272 -0.70 4.90 10.90
CA GLY A 272 -0.71 3.54 10.33
C GLY A 272 -2.12 2.96 10.35
N LEU A 273 -2.68 2.76 11.54
CA LEU A 273 -4.04 2.22 11.72
C LEU A 273 -5.19 3.11 11.22
N GLY A 274 -4.92 4.37 10.87
CA GLY A 274 -5.95 5.34 10.46
C GLY A 274 -6.87 5.77 11.60
N LEU A 275 -6.38 5.76 12.84
CA LEU A 275 -7.18 5.99 14.05
C LEU A 275 -6.80 7.30 14.74
N MET A 276 -7.80 8.02 15.27
CA MET A 276 -7.57 9.26 16.02
C MET A 276 -7.09 9.02 17.46
N ALA A 277 -7.35 7.83 18.00
CA ALA A 277 -6.94 7.39 19.32
C ALA A 277 -6.73 5.87 19.28
N TYR A 278 -5.59 5.40 19.80
CA TYR A 278 -5.29 3.98 19.93
C TYR A 278 -4.48 3.75 21.21
N THR A 279 -4.68 2.60 21.86
CA THR A 279 -3.97 2.21 23.07
C THR A 279 -3.89 0.70 23.15
N HIS A 280 -2.85 0.15 23.77
CA HIS A 280 -2.79 -1.29 24.02
C HIS A 280 -3.54 -1.64 25.31
N PHE A 281 -4.47 -2.60 25.20
CA PHE A 281 -5.29 -3.07 26.29
C PHE A 281 -5.47 -4.60 26.32
N THR A 282 -5.23 -5.28 25.20
CA THR A 282 -5.62 -6.67 24.96
C THR A 282 -4.55 -7.72 25.30
N SER A 283 -3.39 -7.35 25.87
CA SER A 283 -2.30 -8.30 26.17
C SER A 283 -1.52 -8.04 27.47
N PRO A 284 -2.18 -7.96 28.63
CA PRO A 284 -1.55 -7.61 29.91
C PRO A 284 -0.64 -8.69 30.52
N LEU A 285 -0.64 -9.95 30.05
CA LEU A 285 0.33 -10.97 30.49
C LEU A 285 1.74 -10.69 29.98
N ARG A 286 1.83 -10.01 28.83
CA ARG A 286 3.07 -9.86 28.05
C ARG A 286 3.42 -8.41 27.69
N ARG A 287 2.60 -7.43 28.05
CA ARG A 287 2.88 -5.99 27.89
C ARG A 287 2.50 -5.20 29.14
N PHE A 288 3.46 -4.44 29.67
CA PHE A 288 3.28 -3.64 30.87
C PHE A 288 2.31 -2.47 30.64
N VAL A 289 2.28 -1.95 29.42
CA VAL A 289 1.35 -0.89 29.00
C VAL A 289 -0.10 -1.29 29.25
N ASP A 290 -0.47 -2.49 28.80
CA ASP A 290 -1.83 -3.02 28.96
C ASP A 290 -2.18 -3.17 30.44
N LEU A 291 -1.23 -3.63 31.28
CA LEU A 291 -1.40 -3.70 32.74
C LEU A 291 -1.66 -2.33 33.38
N VAL A 292 -0.96 -1.28 32.94
CA VAL A 292 -1.19 0.10 33.39
C VAL A 292 -2.58 0.58 32.96
N ASN A 293 -2.93 0.39 31.70
CA ASN A 293 -4.22 0.81 31.16
C ASN A 293 -5.40 0.05 31.80
N HIS A 294 -5.23 -1.22 32.14
CA HIS A 294 -6.21 -1.99 32.93
C HIS A 294 -6.48 -1.33 34.28
N ARG A 295 -5.43 -0.94 35.02
CA ARG A 295 -5.58 -0.26 36.32
C ARG A 295 -6.31 1.07 36.19
N ILE A 296 -6.00 1.86 35.16
CA ILE A 296 -6.66 3.14 34.89
C ILE A 296 -8.14 2.88 34.59
N VAL A 297 -8.46 2.02 33.62
CA VAL A 297 -9.85 1.70 33.26
C VAL A 297 -10.63 1.19 34.47
N LYS A 298 -10.03 0.34 35.31
CA LYS A 298 -10.69 -0.19 36.53
C LYS A 298 -11.00 0.86 37.58
N ALA A 299 -10.10 1.82 37.79
CA ALA A 299 -10.40 2.95 38.67
C ALA A 299 -11.59 3.76 38.11
N ILE A 300 -11.58 4.04 36.81
CA ILE A 300 -12.63 4.84 36.17
C ILE A 300 -14.00 4.14 36.19
N ILE A 301 -14.10 2.84 35.93
CA ILE A 301 -15.38 2.11 36.03
C ILE A 301 -15.91 2.06 37.47
N LYS A 302 -15.02 2.12 38.48
CA LYS A 302 -15.38 2.20 39.91
C LYS A 302 -15.67 3.64 40.36
N LYS A 303 -15.50 4.62 39.46
CA LYS A 303 -15.60 6.06 39.74
C LYS A 303 -14.56 6.56 40.74
N ASP A 304 -13.40 5.89 40.78
CA ASP A 304 -12.24 6.27 41.57
C ASP A 304 -11.29 7.17 40.76
N LEU A 305 -10.33 7.79 41.45
CA LEU A 305 -9.25 8.55 40.82
C LEU A 305 -8.27 7.61 40.10
N SER A 306 -7.69 8.10 39.00
CA SER A 306 -6.60 7.38 38.30
C SER A 306 -5.49 7.04 39.29
N PRO A 307 -4.97 5.79 39.29
CA PRO A 307 -3.88 5.40 40.16
C PRO A 307 -2.54 6.01 39.76
N TYR A 308 -2.46 6.68 38.61
CA TYR A 308 -1.26 7.32 38.07
C TYR A 308 -1.47 8.83 37.86
N SER A 309 -0.45 9.62 38.19
CA SER A 309 -0.39 11.03 37.80
C SER A 309 0.05 11.18 36.34
N VAL A 310 -0.19 12.35 35.74
CA VAL A 310 0.28 12.67 34.37
C VAL A 310 1.80 12.56 34.27
N GLU A 311 2.52 13.12 35.26
CA GLU A 311 3.98 13.07 35.32
C GLU A 311 4.51 11.63 35.40
N GLU A 312 3.83 10.76 36.16
CA GLU A 312 4.20 9.35 36.22
C GLU A 312 3.99 8.65 34.86
N LEU A 313 2.90 8.95 34.16
CA LEU A 313 2.63 8.42 32.83
C LEU A 313 3.64 8.93 31.79
N ASP A 314 4.03 10.20 31.82
CA ASP A 314 5.06 10.75 30.94
C ASP A 314 6.42 10.07 31.13
N ASN A 315 6.79 9.81 32.39
CA ASN A 315 7.99 9.06 32.73
C ASN A 315 7.92 7.61 32.24
N LEU A 316 6.77 6.96 32.41
CA LEU A 316 6.54 5.60 31.90
C LEU A 316 6.62 5.54 30.37
N CYS A 317 5.98 6.47 29.66
CA CYS A 317 6.09 6.59 28.20
C CYS A 317 7.55 6.68 27.75
N SER A 318 8.33 7.55 28.40
CA SER A 318 9.75 7.73 28.08
C SER A 318 10.56 6.44 28.26
N GLN A 319 10.40 5.76 29.40
CA GLN A 319 11.10 4.50 29.70
C GLN A 319 10.70 3.37 28.73
N ILE A 320 9.41 3.26 28.42
CA ILE A 320 8.87 2.22 27.53
C ILE A 320 9.33 2.47 26.09
N ASN A 321 9.33 3.72 25.62
CA ASN A 321 9.83 4.05 24.29
C ASN A 321 11.33 3.76 24.12
N GLU A 322 12.15 4.07 25.13
CA GLU A 322 13.57 3.73 25.13
C GLU A 322 13.78 2.20 25.10
N TYR A 323 12.96 1.46 25.84
CA TYR A 323 12.98 0.00 25.81
C TYR A 323 12.56 -0.56 24.44
N ASP A 324 11.47 -0.06 23.85
CA ASP A 324 10.97 -0.48 22.52
C ASP A 324 12.06 -0.33 21.44
N GLN A 325 12.84 0.74 21.50
CA GLN A 325 13.97 0.95 20.59
C GLN A 325 15.04 -0.14 20.75
N LYS A 326 15.49 -0.40 21.99
CA LYS A 326 16.47 -1.47 22.29
C LYS A 326 15.94 -2.85 21.91
N PHE A 327 14.66 -3.12 22.16
CA PHE A 327 14.00 -4.38 21.83
C PHE A 327 13.97 -4.64 20.32
N LYS A 328 13.65 -3.62 19.51
CA LYS A 328 13.68 -3.73 18.04
C LYS A 328 15.07 -4.06 17.52
N GLU A 329 16.11 -3.43 18.05
CA GLU A 329 17.50 -3.72 17.71
C GLU A 329 17.90 -5.16 18.06
N ASP A 330 17.56 -5.62 19.26
CA ASP A 330 17.85 -6.97 19.72
C ASP A 330 17.11 -8.04 18.91
N LYS A 331 15.81 -7.83 18.64
CA LYS A 331 15.00 -8.71 17.79
C LYS A 331 15.58 -8.79 16.38
N SER A 332 15.95 -7.67 15.77
CA SER A 332 16.57 -7.62 14.45
C SER A 332 17.90 -8.39 14.41
N ASN A 333 18.76 -8.19 15.41
CA ASN A 333 20.03 -8.90 15.55
C ASN A 333 19.83 -10.41 15.75
N PHE A 334 18.83 -10.81 16.54
CA PHE A 334 18.47 -12.21 16.72
C PHE A 334 18.01 -12.86 15.41
N LEU A 335 17.09 -12.22 14.69
CA LEU A 335 16.57 -12.72 13.42
C LEU A 335 17.67 -12.86 12.36
N ARG A 336 18.59 -11.89 12.29
CA ARG A 336 19.78 -11.95 11.42
C ARG A 336 20.65 -13.18 11.72
N LYS A 337 20.96 -13.42 13.00
CA LYS A 337 21.75 -14.60 13.42
C LYS A 337 21.02 -15.91 13.15
N LYS A 338 19.71 -15.97 13.42
CA LYS A 338 18.89 -17.16 13.18
C LYS A 338 18.88 -17.50 11.68
N ARG A 339 18.60 -16.51 10.83
CA ARG A 339 18.64 -16.65 9.36
C ARG A 339 20.02 -17.12 8.90
N GLN A 340 21.10 -16.53 9.41
CA GLN A 340 22.45 -16.96 9.07
C GLN A 340 22.72 -18.43 9.44
N ALA A 341 22.32 -18.87 10.63
CA ALA A 341 22.47 -20.26 11.06
C ALA A 341 21.60 -21.24 10.24
N GLU A 342 20.40 -20.82 9.84
CA GLU A 342 19.53 -21.59 8.94
C GLU A 342 20.14 -21.73 7.54
N ILE A 343 20.69 -20.65 6.99
CA ILE A 343 21.40 -20.66 5.71
C ILE A 343 22.61 -21.58 5.79
N GLU A 344 23.43 -21.47 6.82
CA GLU A 344 24.58 -22.35 7.05
C GLU A 344 24.17 -23.82 7.11
N LYS A 345 23.11 -24.14 7.87
CA LYS A 345 22.57 -25.51 7.96
C LYS A 345 22.10 -26.02 6.60
N LYS A 346 21.34 -25.21 5.85
CA LYS A 346 20.87 -25.55 4.49
C LYS A 346 22.08 -25.77 3.58
N PHE A 347 23.04 -24.84 3.55
CA PHE A 347 24.22 -24.94 2.70
C PHE A 347 25.09 -26.17 3.01
N ASN A 348 25.26 -26.51 4.28
CA ASN A 348 25.99 -27.70 4.68
C ASN A 348 25.33 -28.99 4.15
N ASN A 349 24.00 -29.02 4.06
CA ASN A 349 23.21 -30.15 3.57
C ASN A 349 22.67 -29.97 2.13
N ILE A 350 23.34 -29.16 1.29
CA ILE A 350 22.88 -28.80 -0.06
C ILE A 350 22.63 -30.01 -0.98
N GLU A 351 23.38 -31.10 -0.80
CA GLU A 351 23.25 -32.32 -1.61
C GLU A 351 21.93 -33.05 -1.39
N ASN A 352 21.32 -32.91 -0.21
CA ASN A 352 20.05 -33.53 0.16
C ASN A 352 18.87 -32.55 0.11
N LEU A 353 19.09 -31.34 -0.41
CA LEU A 353 18.04 -30.33 -0.55
C LEU A 353 17.42 -30.41 -1.94
N SER A 354 16.09 -30.33 -2.00
CA SER A 354 15.34 -30.10 -3.23
C SER A 354 15.57 -28.65 -3.70
N ILE A 355 16.71 -28.40 -4.35
CA ILE A 355 17.10 -27.04 -4.73
C ILE A 355 16.08 -26.38 -5.66
N ASP A 356 15.39 -27.13 -6.51
CA ASP A 356 14.37 -26.59 -7.42
C ASP A 356 13.11 -26.10 -6.69
N GLU A 357 12.86 -26.55 -5.46
CA GLU A 357 11.71 -26.12 -4.63
C GLU A 357 12.00 -24.84 -3.85
N LEU A 358 13.26 -24.39 -3.77
CA LEU A 358 13.62 -23.17 -3.05
C LEU A 358 13.04 -21.92 -3.74
N SER A 359 12.60 -20.95 -2.94
CA SER A 359 12.26 -19.63 -3.48
C SER A 359 13.52 -18.93 -4.05
N PRO A 360 13.35 -17.96 -4.98
CA PRO A 360 14.48 -17.18 -5.50
C PRO A 360 15.31 -16.52 -4.38
N ASP A 361 14.67 -15.99 -3.35
CA ASP A 361 15.35 -15.34 -2.22
C ASP A 361 16.15 -16.32 -1.36
N GLU A 362 15.62 -17.52 -1.09
CA GLU A 362 16.35 -18.54 -0.35
C GLU A 362 17.56 -19.05 -1.14
N PHE A 363 17.43 -19.17 -2.46
CA PHE A 363 18.55 -19.55 -3.31
C PHE A 363 19.62 -18.45 -3.37
N SER A 364 19.21 -17.18 -3.47
CA SER A 364 20.11 -16.03 -3.36
C SER A 364 20.91 -16.02 -2.06
N ASP A 365 20.25 -16.31 -0.93
CA ASP A 365 20.91 -16.40 0.39
C ASP A 365 22.01 -17.48 0.40
N LEU A 366 21.75 -18.63 -0.24
CA LEU A 366 22.75 -19.70 -0.37
C LEU A 366 23.92 -19.27 -1.25
N ILE A 367 23.68 -18.58 -2.38
CA ILE A 367 24.73 -18.04 -3.25
C ILE A 367 25.60 -17.06 -2.47
N GLN A 368 24.97 -16.12 -1.77
CA GLN A 368 25.63 -15.12 -0.95
C GLN A 368 26.51 -15.80 0.12
N TYR A 369 25.96 -16.77 0.85
CA TYR A 369 26.69 -17.53 1.86
C TYR A 369 27.88 -18.29 1.27
N ALA A 370 27.69 -18.99 0.15
CA ALA A 370 28.74 -19.75 -0.52
C ALA A 370 29.90 -18.84 -0.95
N VAL A 371 29.58 -17.67 -1.50
CA VAL A 371 30.57 -16.70 -1.96
C VAL A 371 31.34 -16.10 -0.78
N PHE A 372 30.66 -15.65 0.28
CA PHE A 372 31.33 -15.06 1.45
C PHE A 372 32.19 -16.05 2.24
N ASN A 373 31.82 -17.33 2.25
CA ASN A 373 32.58 -18.39 2.91
C ASN A 373 33.59 -19.07 1.97
N HIS A 374 33.82 -18.53 0.76
CA HIS A 374 34.73 -19.08 -0.24
C HIS A 374 34.43 -20.53 -0.67
N GLN A 375 33.18 -20.98 -0.54
CA GLN A 375 32.69 -22.32 -0.90
C GLN A 375 31.87 -22.32 -2.21
N LYS A 376 32.19 -21.40 -3.12
CA LYS A 376 31.47 -21.19 -4.39
C LYS A 376 31.40 -22.44 -5.28
N GLU A 377 32.42 -23.29 -5.26
CA GLU A 377 32.47 -24.53 -6.06
C GLU A 377 31.32 -25.49 -5.72
N LYS A 378 30.92 -25.54 -4.45
CA LYS A 378 29.82 -26.39 -3.98
C LYS A 378 28.45 -25.98 -4.53
N ILE A 379 28.27 -24.69 -4.85
CA ILE A 379 26.96 -24.16 -5.30
C ILE A 379 26.84 -23.99 -6.82
N ILE A 380 27.97 -23.92 -7.55
CA ILE A 380 27.99 -23.71 -9.01
C ILE A 380 27.13 -24.71 -9.81
N PRO A 381 27.11 -26.03 -9.51
CA PRO A 381 26.27 -26.99 -10.24
C PRO A 381 24.79 -26.62 -10.16
N TYR A 382 24.34 -26.16 -9.00
CA TYR A 382 22.96 -25.77 -8.74
C TYR A 382 22.60 -24.41 -9.34
N ILE A 383 23.56 -23.48 -9.39
CA ILE A 383 23.37 -22.20 -10.10
C ILE A 383 23.08 -22.46 -11.58
N THR A 384 23.79 -23.43 -12.17
CA THR A 384 23.64 -23.79 -13.59
C THR A 384 22.23 -24.31 -13.91
N SER A 385 21.62 -25.12 -13.02
CA SER A 385 20.24 -25.60 -13.24
C SER A 385 19.19 -24.49 -13.10
N ARG A 386 19.48 -23.43 -12.33
CA ARG A 386 18.53 -22.36 -12.00
C ARG A 386 18.83 -21.01 -12.65
N LEU A 387 19.67 -20.98 -13.69
CA LEU A 387 20.12 -19.75 -14.37
C LEU A 387 19.00 -18.77 -14.74
N GLN A 388 17.83 -19.27 -15.17
CA GLN A 388 16.70 -18.43 -15.58
C GLN A 388 15.97 -17.76 -14.41
N THR A 389 16.17 -18.27 -13.19
CA THR A 389 15.51 -17.77 -11.96
C THR A 389 16.39 -16.84 -11.14
N LEU A 390 17.65 -16.65 -11.54
CA LEU A 390 18.60 -15.79 -10.84
C LEU A 390 18.23 -14.32 -10.95
N GLN A 391 18.41 -13.60 -9.85
CA GLN A 391 18.17 -12.17 -9.74
C GLN A 391 19.46 -11.37 -9.99
N PRO A 392 19.37 -10.07 -10.34
CA PRO A 392 20.55 -9.22 -10.52
C PRO A 392 21.52 -9.21 -9.32
N LYS A 393 20.99 -9.33 -8.10
CA LYS A 393 21.81 -9.43 -6.87
C LYS A 393 22.67 -10.69 -6.82
N ASP A 394 22.22 -11.79 -7.42
CA ASP A 394 22.97 -13.05 -7.44
C ASP A 394 24.19 -12.90 -8.34
N TYR A 395 24.00 -12.35 -9.53
CA TYR A 395 25.11 -12.05 -10.45
C TYR A 395 26.10 -11.04 -9.85
N TYR A 396 25.63 -10.09 -9.03
CA TYR A 396 26.53 -9.22 -8.26
C TYR A 396 27.44 -10.04 -7.32
N TYR A 397 26.88 -10.96 -6.52
CA TYR A 397 27.68 -11.82 -5.66
C TYR A 397 28.61 -12.74 -6.46
N LEU A 398 28.16 -13.31 -7.57
CA LEU A 398 29.00 -14.19 -8.38
C LEU A 398 30.17 -13.45 -9.03
N TRP A 399 29.89 -12.34 -9.71
CA TRP A 399 30.88 -11.61 -10.51
C TRP A 399 31.76 -10.69 -9.67
N PHE A 400 31.19 -9.87 -8.80
CA PHE A 400 31.96 -8.84 -8.09
C PHE A 400 32.60 -9.32 -6.80
N VAL A 401 31.87 -10.14 -6.03
CA VAL A 401 32.34 -10.66 -4.73
C VAL A 401 33.09 -11.99 -4.91
N GLY A 402 32.46 -12.95 -5.60
CA GLY A 402 32.99 -14.30 -5.79
C GLY A 402 34.04 -14.42 -6.89
N LYS A 403 34.19 -13.39 -7.74
CA LYS A 403 35.11 -13.38 -8.90
C LYS A 403 34.93 -14.63 -9.78
N ILE A 404 33.69 -14.98 -10.10
CA ILE A 404 33.34 -16.16 -10.91
C ILE A 404 33.20 -15.72 -12.36
N ASN A 405 34.09 -16.18 -13.23
CA ASN A 405 34.08 -15.86 -14.67
C ASN A 405 33.19 -16.83 -15.46
N LEU A 406 31.96 -17.06 -15.00
CA LEU A 406 30.97 -17.93 -15.65
C LEU A 406 29.67 -17.14 -15.94
N PHE A 407 28.82 -17.73 -16.77
CA PHE A 407 27.43 -17.27 -17.05
C PHE A 407 27.29 -16.00 -17.89
N PHE A 408 28.37 -15.50 -18.49
CA PHE A 408 28.30 -14.31 -19.35
C PHE A 408 27.58 -14.52 -20.68
N ASP A 409 27.43 -15.77 -21.12
CA ASP A 409 26.81 -16.10 -22.41
C ASP A 409 25.28 -16.08 -22.35
N ASN A 410 24.71 -15.87 -21.17
CA ASN A 410 23.27 -15.74 -20.99
C ASN A 410 22.82 -14.31 -21.35
N GLU A 411 22.25 -14.15 -22.53
CA GLU A 411 21.78 -12.86 -23.05
C GLU A 411 20.61 -12.24 -22.27
N ASN A 412 19.93 -13.01 -21.42
CA ASN A 412 18.77 -12.56 -20.66
C ASN A 412 19.11 -11.84 -19.34
N ILE A 413 20.40 -11.73 -18.99
CA ILE A 413 20.81 -11.10 -17.74
C ILE A 413 20.68 -9.58 -17.84
N ASP A 414 19.92 -8.98 -16.93
CA ASP A 414 19.87 -7.52 -16.77
C ASP A 414 21.14 -6.98 -16.10
N THR A 415 22.21 -6.86 -16.90
CA THR A 415 23.52 -6.38 -16.46
C THR A 415 23.53 -4.93 -15.98
N ILE A 416 22.56 -4.12 -16.39
CA ILE A 416 22.40 -2.76 -15.89
C ILE A 416 21.98 -2.81 -14.42
N SER A 417 20.96 -3.62 -14.10
CA SER A 417 20.53 -3.82 -12.72
C SER A 417 21.63 -4.44 -11.85
N VAL A 418 22.48 -5.32 -12.39
CA VAL A 418 23.65 -5.85 -11.65
C VAL A 418 24.62 -4.74 -11.26
N LEU A 419 24.93 -3.81 -12.17
CA LEU A 419 25.80 -2.66 -11.88
C LEU A 419 25.15 -1.68 -10.91
N LEU A 420 23.81 -1.53 -10.94
CA LEU A 420 23.08 -0.75 -9.96
C LEU A 420 23.20 -1.35 -8.55
N VAL A 421 23.04 -2.68 -8.42
CA VAL A 421 23.27 -3.39 -7.14
C VAL A 421 24.69 -3.15 -6.65
N LYS A 422 25.69 -3.21 -7.53
CA LYS A 422 27.07 -2.87 -7.18
C LYS A 422 27.20 -1.46 -6.65
N SER A 423 26.68 -0.47 -7.38
CA SER A 423 26.72 0.94 -7.00
C SER A 423 26.11 1.16 -5.61
N GLN A 424 24.99 0.51 -5.30
CA GLN A 424 24.37 0.59 -3.98
C GLN A 424 25.20 -0.10 -2.88
N ALA A 425 25.93 -1.16 -3.22
CA ALA A 425 26.71 -1.95 -2.26
C ALA A 425 28.03 -1.29 -1.86
N ASP A 426 28.71 -0.59 -2.78
CA ASP A 426 30.05 -0.04 -2.55
C ASP A 426 30.22 1.43 -2.98
N ASN A 427 29.12 2.13 -3.30
CA ASN A 427 29.10 3.50 -3.82
C ASN A 427 29.89 3.69 -5.12
N SER A 428 30.08 2.63 -5.93
CA SER A 428 30.66 2.77 -7.27
C SER A 428 29.82 3.70 -8.16
N THR A 429 30.49 4.50 -8.97
CA THR A 429 29.85 5.37 -9.97
C THR A 429 29.67 4.62 -11.28
N ILE A 430 28.46 4.66 -11.85
CA ILE A 430 28.09 3.99 -13.10
C ILE A 430 27.54 5.04 -14.07
N ASP A 431 28.27 5.29 -15.17
CA ASP A 431 27.87 6.25 -16.19
C ASP A 431 27.74 5.59 -17.55
N TYR A 432 26.89 6.14 -18.42
CA TYR A 432 26.75 5.68 -19.79
C TYR A 432 26.93 6.83 -20.77
N LYS A 433 27.74 6.59 -21.80
CA LYS A 433 27.80 7.47 -22.98
C LYS A 433 27.23 6.71 -24.17
N VAL A 434 26.28 7.31 -24.87
CA VAL A 434 25.61 6.68 -26.01
C VAL A 434 25.58 7.63 -27.19
N GLU A 435 25.94 7.13 -28.36
CA GLU A 435 25.90 7.86 -29.62
C GLU A 435 25.09 7.07 -30.66
N TYR A 436 24.21 7.74 -31.40
CA TYR A 436 23.49 7.13 -32.51
C TYR A 436 24.20 7.46 -33.82
N CYS A 437 24.52 6.44 -34.59
CA CYS A 437 25.11 6.59 -35.91
C CYS A 437 24.04 6.45 -36.98
N GLU A 438 23.70 7.55 -37.65
CA GLU A 438 22.66 7.56 -38.69
C GLU A 438 23.00 6.67 -39.89
N SER A 439 24.26 6.67 -40.33
CA SER A 439 24.69 5.90 -41.51
C SER A 439 24.59 4.39 -41.29
N LYS A 440 24.86 3.91 -40.08
CA LYS A 440 24.78 2.47 -39.72
C LYS A 440 23.45 2.07 -39.07
N LYS A 441 22.63 3.04 -38.65
CA LYS A 441 21.40 2.82 -37.86
C LYS A 441 21.64 2.03 -36.57
N LEU A 442 22.77 2.23 -35.92
CA LEU A 442 23.17 1.58 -34.67
C LEU A 442 23.40 2.61 -33.56
N TYR A 443 23.08 2.21 -32.34
CA TYR A 443 23.53 2.90 -31.12
C TYR A 443 24.84 2.29 -30.66
N PHE A 444 25.82 3.14 -30.40
CA PHE A 444 27.10 2.78 -29.78
C PHE A 444 27.06 3.25 -28.33
N SER A 445 27.47 2.40 -27.40
CA SER A 445 27.42 2.69 -25.97
C SER A 445 28.72 2.30 -25.27
N TYR A 446 29.17 3.19 -24.40
CA TYR A 446 30.13 2.91 -23.34
C TYR A 446 29.42 2.84 -21.99
N CYS A 447 29.93 2.01 -21.10
CA CYS A 447 29.52 1.95 -19.70
C CYS A 447 30.79 2.17 -18.87
N TYR A 448 30.77 3.20 -18.03
CA TYR A 448 31.90 3.56 -17.18
C TYR A 448 31.61 3.07 -15.77
N LEU A 449 32.55 2.34 -15.21
CA LEU A 449 32.58 1.93 -13.81
C LEU A 449 33.73 2.67 -13.13
N ASN A 450 33.44 3.57 -12.20
CA ASN A 450 34.44 4.42 -11.53
C ASN A 450 35.35 5.16 -12.52
N GLY A 451 34.76 5.71 -13.58
CA GLY A 451 35.47 6.44 -14.62
C GLY A 451 36.26 5.58 -15.63
N MET A 452 36.25 4.25 -15.49
CA MET A 452 36.92 3.32 -16.42
C MET A 452 35.92 2.55 -17.27
N THR A 453 36.25 2.26 -18.53
CA THR A 453 35.36 1.58 -19.49
C THR A 453 36.16 0.60 -20.36
N THR A 454 35.50 -0.20 -21.20
CA THR A 454 36.15 -0.98 -22.25
C THR A 454 36.80 -0.10 -23.31
N ILE A 455 37.79 -0.63 -24.04
CA ILE A 455 38.49 0.10 -25.11
C ILE A 455 37.56 0.49 -26.27
N ASN A 456 36.67 -0.41 -26.68
CA ASN A 456 35.71 -0.22 -27.76
C ASN A 456 34.27 -0.14 -27.23
N PRO A 457 33.38 0.62 -27.90
CA PRO A 457 31.99 0.70 -27.50
C PRO A 457 31.24 -0.57 -27.91
N SER A 458 30.16 -0.88 -27.21
CA SER A 458 29.22 -1.92 -27.64
C SER A 458 28.14 -1.33 -28.54
N GLU A 459 27.63 -2.12 -29.49
CA GLU A 459 26.65 -1.65 -30.47
C GLU A 459 25.37 -2.50 -30.51
N ASP A 460 24.24 -1.83 -30.77
CA ASP A 460 22.96 -2.47 -31.07
C ASP A 460 22.01 -1.54 -31.81
N THR A 461 21.05 -2.11 -32.54
CA THR A 461 19.92 -1.37 -33.15
C THR A 461 19.04 -0.65 -32.12
N LYS A 462 18.98 -1.14 -30.87
CA LYS A 462 18.22 -0.52 -29.78
C LYS A 462 19.14 0.10 -28.74
N LYS A 463 18.87 1.36 -28.37
CA LYS A 463 19.61 2.08 -27.31
C LYS A 463 19.73 1.30 -26.00
N SER A 464 18.64 0.68 -25.53
CA SER A 464 18.65 -0.11 -24.29
C SER A 464 19.55 -1.34 -24.38
N LYS A 465 19.49 -2.08 -25.49
CA LYS A 465 20.36 -3.25 -25.73
C LYS A 465 21.84 -2.87 -25.87
N ALA A 466 22.14 -1.75 -26.53
CA ALA A 466 23.51 -1.24 -26.62
C ALA A 466 24.07 -0.94 -25.22
N LYS A 467 23.28 -0.31 -24.34
CA LYS A 467 23.65 -0.09 -22.93
C LYS A 467 23.86 -1.39 -22.16
N GLN A 468 23.00 -2.38 -22.33
CA GLN A 468 23.10 -3.67 -21.65
C GLN A 468 24.33 -4.46 -22.08
N LYS A 469 24.65 -4.45 -23.39
CA LYS A 469 25.91 -5.01 -23.93
C LYS A 469 27.14 -4.27 -23.39
N ALA A 470 27.09 -2.94 -23.33
CA ALA A 470 28.18 -2.13 -22.76
C ALA A 470 28.40 -2.43 -21.27
N ALA A 471 27.32 -2.60 -20.51
CA ALA A 471 27.38 -3.01 -19.11
C ALA A 471 28.01 -4.39 -18.95
N LEU A 472 27.59 -5.38 -19.74
CA LEU A 472 28.19 -6.72 -19.74
C LEU A 472 29.69 -6.68 -20.09
N ALA A 473 30.06 -5.93 -21.14
CA ALA A 473 31.44 -5.77 -21.56
C ALA A 473 32.30 -5.12 -20.45
N THR A 474 31.73 -4.17 -19.72
CA THR A 474 32.39 -3.52 -18.58
C THR A 474 32.56 -4.46 -17.39
N ILE A 475 31.57 -5.31 -17.10
CA ILE A 475 31.68 -6.34 -16.06
C ILE A 475 32.80 -7.34 -16.41
N LYS A 476 32.84 -7.82 -17.66
CA LYS A 476 33.91 -8.70 -18.16
C LYS A 476 35.28 -8.03 -18.04
N GLY A 477 35.38 -6.79 -18.53
CA GLY A 477 36.61 -6.01 -18.44
C GLY A 477 37.06 -5.76 -17.00
N TYR A 478 36.14 -5.53 -16.07
CA TYR A 478 36.47 -5.40 -14.65
C TYR A 478 37.05 -6.70 -14.07
N LEU A 479 36.46 -7.84 -14.40
CA LEU A 479 36.92 -9.14 -13.92
C LEU A 479 38.27 -9.57 -14.50
N ASN A 480 38.52 -9.21 -15.76
CA ASN A 480 39.78 -9.48 -16.45
C ASN A 480 40.84 -8.38 -16.25
N GLN A 481 40.51 -7.29 -15.55
CA GLN A 481 41.38 -6.11 -15.38
C GLN A 481 41.75 -5.41 -16.71
N GLU A 482 40.81 -5.35 -17.65
CA GLU A 482 40.98 -4.80 -19.01
C GLU A 482 40.32 -3.42 -19.20
N LEU A 483 39.78 -2.81 -18.13
CA LEU A 483 39.19 -1.48 -18.22
C LEU A 483 40.28 -0.41 -18.40
N THR A 484 39.92 0.66 -19.10
CA THR A 484 40.79 1.80 -19.41
C THR A 484 40.08 3.12 -19.14
N SER A 485 40.86 4.14 -18.78
CA SER A 485 40.42 5.54 -18.73
C SER A 485 40.51 6.26 -20.08
N HIS A 486 41.10 5.60 -21.10
CA HIS A 486 41.34 6.16 -22.43
C HIS A 486 40.66 5.30 -23.52
N PRO A 487 39.32 5.30 -23.62
CA PRO A 487 38.60 4.58 -24.67
C PRO A 487 38.80 5.23 -26.04
N HIS A 488 38.53 4.47 -27.10
CA HIS A 488 38.45 5.04 -28.44
C HIS A 488 37.30 6.06 -28.55
N ALA A 489 37.52 7.14 -29.30
CA ALA A 489 36.43 8.06 -29.64
C ALA A 489 35.41 7.36 -30.56
N PHE A 490 34.12 7.63 -30.36
CA PHE A 490 33.05 7.09 -31.20
C PHE A 490 33.31 7.36 -32.69
N SER A 491 33.71 8.59 -33.04
CA SER A 491 34.06 8.98 -34.41
C SER A 491 35.10 8.05 -35.05
N LYS A 492 36.20 7.77 -34.35
CA LYS A 492 37.28 6.90 -34.84
C LYS A 492 36.83 5.46 -35.06
N PHE A 493 35.94 4.95 -34.22
CA PHE A 493 35.38 3.59 -34.36
C PHE A 493 34.33 3.51 -35.49
N ILE A 494 33.52 4.56 -35.65
CA ILE A 494 32.46 4.62 -36.66
C ILE A 494 33.06 4.66 -38.08
N THR A 495 34.14 5.41 -38.32
CA THR A 495 34.79 5.56 -39.63
C THR A 495 35.45 4.27 -40.15
N ILE A 496 35.83 3.33 -39.28
CA ILE A 496 36.56 2.11 -39.67
C ILE A 496 35.63 1.07 -40.35
N ASN A 497 34.31 1.12 -40.15
CA ASN A 497 33.36 0.14 -40.73
C ASN A 497 32.34 0.75 -41.73
N SER A 498 32.71 1.75 -42.53
CA SER A 498 31.83 2.30 -43.59
C SER A 498 32.38 2.03 -44.99
N GLN A 499 31.92 0.94 -45.63
CA GLN A 499 31.87 0.83 -47.10
C GLN A 499 30.38 0.84 -47.51
N GLU A 500 30.08 1.70 -48.49
CA GLU A 500 28.75 2.08 -48.95
C GLU A 500 28.10 1.02 -49.86
N GLU A 501 26.79 0.82 -49.72
CA GLU A 501 25.92 0.32 -50.80
C GLU A 501 24.86 1.39 -51.12
N ASN A 502 24.87 1.85 -52.38
CA ASN A 502 23.90 2.78 -52.96
C ASN A 502 22.58 2.06 -53.27
N LEU A 503 21.45 2.71 -52.96
CA LEU A 503 20.10 2.28 -53.34
C LEU A 503 19.43 3.37 -54.18
N LEU A 504 19.61 3.31 -55.50
CA LEU A 504 18.84 4.06 -56.49
C LEU A 504 18.56 3.11 -57.67
N ASP A 505 17.47 2.34 -57.52
CA ASP A 505 16.59 1.75 -58.56
C ASP A 505 15.84 0.58 -57.91
N ILE A 506 14.78 0.89 -57.16
CA ILE A 506 13.96 -0.13 -56.50
C ILE A 506 12.76 -0.46 -57.39
N GLU A 507 12.76 -1.65 -57.97
CA GLU A 507 11.56 -2.25 -58.54
C GLU A 507 10.60 -2.66 -57.41
N PHE A 508 9.42 -2.03 -57.34
CA PHE A 508 8.39 -2.28 -56.30
C PHE A 508 7.94 -3.75 -56.20
N ASN A 509 8.12 -4.54 -57.27
CA ASN A 509 7.65 -5.92 -57.36
C ASN A 509 8.36 -6.89 -56.39
N ASN A 510 9.55 -6.56 -55.88
CA ASN A 510 10.35 -7.44 -55.02
C ASN A 510 10.47 -6.99 -53.55
N LEU A 511 9.76 -5.93 -53.15
CA LEU A 511 9.85 -5.41 -51.77
C LEU A 511 9.02 -6.24 -50.78
N ASN A 512 9.60 -6.60 -49.64
CA ASN A 512 8.82 -7.06 -48.48
C ASN A 512 8.17 -5.86 -47.76
N ASP A 513 7.20 -6.11 -46.88
CA ASP A 513 6.44 -5.04 -46.20
C ASP A 513 7.32 -4.15 -45.30
N LYS A 514 8.42 -4.69 -44.76
CA LYS A 514 9.38 -3.94 -43.94
C LYS A 514 10.19 -2.95 -44.78
N ASP A 515 10.56 -3.32 -45.99
CA ASP A 515 11.28 -2.46 -46.91
C ASP A 515 10.35 -1.46 -47.60
N PHE A 516 9.08 -1.81 -47.84
CA PHE A 516 8.07 -0.86 -48.29
C PHE A 516 7.83 0.27 -47.27
N SER A 517 7.82 -0.04 -45.96
CA SER A 517 7.77 0.98 -44.90
C SER A 517 8.93 2.00 -45.00
N LYS A 518 10.12 1.61 -45.49
CA LYS A 518 11.25 2.53 -45.69
C LYS A 518 11.07 3.40 -46.94
N VAL A 519 10.40 2.88 -47.96
CA VAL A 519 10.01 3.67 -49.14
C VAL A 519 9.03 4.76 -48.72
N LEU A 520 8.05 4.46 -47.85
CA LEU A 520 7.16 5.48 -47.29
C LEU A 520 7.92 6.55 -46.47
N ASP A 521 8.99 6.18 -45.75
CA ASP A 521 9.85 7.15 -45.03
C ASP A 521 10.62 8.09 -45.98
N TYR A 522 10.92 7.63 -47.19
CA TYR A 522 11.52 8.46 -48.22
C TYR A 522 10.47 9.39 -48.85
N CYS A 523 9.28 8.87 -49.18
CA CYS A 523 8.19 9.64 -49.80
C CYS A 523 7.68 10.78 -48.92
N THR A 524 7.73 10.65 -47.59
CA THR A 524 7.34 11.74 -46.67
C THR A 524 8.31 12.93 -46.70
N LYS A 525 9.52 12.75 -47.25
CA LYS A 525 10.54 13.81 -47.39
C LYS A 525 10.60 14.40 -48.80
N THR A 526 10.11 13.68 -49.81
CA THR A 526 10.20 14.09 -51.22
C THR A 526 8.84 14.41 -51.80
N ASN A 527 8.00 13.40 -52.01
CA ASN A 527 6.55 13.44 -52.25
C ASN A 527 6.06 12.01 -52.55
N PHE A 528 4.75 11.76 -52.45
CA PHE A 528 4.14 10.50 -52.87
C PHE A 528 3.84 10.53 -54.37
N ASP A 529 4.68 9.88 -55.18
CA ASP A 529 4.52 9.80 -56.63
C ASP A 529 3.46 8.75 -57.06
N GLU A 530 3.07 8.78 -58.33
CA GLU A 530 2.01 7.92 -58.87
C GLU A 530 2.33 6.41 -58.70
N LYS A 531 3.60 6.03 -58.83
CA LYS A 531 4.06 4.65 -58.63
C LYS A 531 3.89 4.19 -57.19
N THR A 532 4.23 5.04 -56.23
CA THR A 532 4.05 4.75 -54.80
C THR A 532 2.57 4.63 -54.44
N ILE A 533 1.71 5.49 -55.01
CA ILE A 533 0.25 5.42 -54.79
C ILE A 533 -0.34 4.10 -55.30
N VAL A 534 0.08 3.63 -56.47
CA VAL A 534 -0.35 2.32 -57.02
C VAL A 534 0.06 1.18 -56.08
N GLU A 535 1.26 1.22 -55.52
CA GLU A 535 1.74 0.18 -54.60
C GLU A 535 1.06 0.25 -53.22
N ILE A 536 0.75 1.44 -52.72
CA ILE A 536 -0.07 1.62 -51.51
C ILE A 536 -1.44 0.95 -51.70
N ASN A 537 -2.08 1.15 -52.87
CA ASN A 537 -3.37 0.51 -53.16
C ASN A 537 -3.27 -1.03 -53.12
N ARG A 538 -2.17 -1.59 -53.64
CA ARG A 538 -1.94 -3.04 -53.64
C ARG A 538 -1.74 -3.62 -52.24
N ARG A 539 -1.10 -2.85 -51.35
CA ARG A 539 -0.72 -3.31 -49.99
C ARG A 539 -1.63 -2.82 -48.88
N ILE A 540 -2.73 -2.12 -49.20
CA ILE A 540 -3.50 -1.37 -48.21
C ILE A 540 -3.96 -2.21 -47.00
N ASN A 541 -4.31 -3.48 -47.24
CA ASN A 541 -4.78 -4.41 -46.20
C ASN A 541 -3.67 -4.92 -45.26
N ASN A 542 -2.40 -4.74 -45.63
CA ASN A 542 -1.23 -5.23 -44.88
C ASN A 542 -0.41 -4.08 -44.25
N LEU A 543 -0.85 -2.82 -44.41
CA LEU A 543 -0.14 -1.67 -43.85
C LEU A 543 -0.26 -1.63 -42.33
N LEU A 544 0.85 -1.33 -41.67
CA LEU A 544 0.89 -1.17 -40.23
C LEU A 544 0.39 0.23 -39.83
N PRO A 545 -0.02 0.45 -38.57
CA PRO A 545 -0.45 1.78 -38.10
C PRO A 545 0.57 2.90 -38.34
N LYS A 546 1.88 2.60 -38.25
CA LYS A 546 2.95 3.55 -38.57
C LYS A 546 2.98 3.97 -40.04
N ASP A 547 2.54 3.11 -40.95
CA ASP A 547 2.55 3.36 -42.39
C ASP A 547 1.32 4.20 -42.76
N LEU A 548 0.16 3.89 -42.16
CA LEU A 548 -1.05 4.73 -42.24
C LEU A 548 -0.83 6.13 -41.66
N TYR A 549 -0.07 6.25 -40.56
CA TYR A 549 0.34 7.56 -40.01
C TYR A 549 1.11 8.39 -41.06
N LYS A 550 2.09 7.79 -41.74
CA LYS A 550 2.86 8.46 -42.80
C LYS A 550 1.96 8.91 -43.94
N ILE A 551 1.02 8.07 -44.36
CA ILE A 551 0.09 8.36 -45.46
C ILE A 551 -0.86 9.50 -45.11
N TRP A 552 -1.50 9.44 -43.94
CA TRP A 552 -2.53 10.41 -43.53
C TRP A 552 -1.95 11.71 -42.95
N PHE A 553 -1.01 11.64 -42.01
CA PHE A 553 -0.54 12.85 -41.32
C PHE A 553 0.62 13.55 -42.03
N GLN A 554 1.57 12.77 -42.59
CA GLN A 554 2.74 13.34 -43.25
C GLN A 554 2.51 13.54 -44.75
N GLY A 555 1.90 12.57 -45.43
CA GLY A 555 1.58 12.62 -46.85
C GLY A 555 0.30 13.35 -47.20
N LYS A 556 -0.56 13.64 -46.21
CA LYS A 556 -1.87 14.32 -46.39
C LYS A 556 -2.76 13.64 -47.44
N ILE A 557 -2.65 12.31 -47.59
CA ILE A 557 -3.43 11.55 -48.57
C ILE A 557 -4.81 11.25 -47.99
N ASN A 558 -5.84 11.91 -48.53
CA ASN A 558 -7.22 11.75 -48.11
C ASN A 558 -7.92 10.54 -48.76
N LYS A 559 -7.39 9.34 -48.54
CA LYS A 559 -7.93 8.05 -49.04
C LYS A 559 -7.74 6.94 -47.99
N TYR A 560 -8.32 5.77 -48.28
CA TYR A 560 -8.11 4.50 -47.54
C TYR A 560 -8.84 4.35 -46.20
N PHE A 561 -9.95 5.07 -46.02
CA PHE A 561 -10.74 4.97 -44.79
C PHE A 561 -11.64 3.73 -44.72
N ASP A 562 -11.91 3.08 -45.87
CA ASP A 562 -12.86 1.96 -45.97
C ASP A 562 -12.23 0.58 -45.67
N ASN A 563 -11.00 0.54 -45.15
CA ASN A 563 -10.32 -0.72 -44.86
C ASN A 563 -10.89 -1.34 -43.56
N PRO A 564 -11.35 -2.60 -43.58
CA PRO A 564 -11.99 -3.25 -42.43
C PRO A 564 -11.05 -3.51 -41.24
N ASN A 565 -9.73 -3.45 -41.44
CA ASN A 565 -8.72 -3.78 -40.43
C ASN A 565 -7.96 -2.55 -39.89
N LEU A 566 -8.52 -1.34 -40.00
CA LEU A 566 -7.84 -0.11 -39.59
C LEU A 566 -7.73 0.07 -38.08
N ASP A 567 -6.53 -0.06 -37.51
CA ASP A 567 -6.26 0.35 -36.12
C ASP A 567 -5.96 1.85 -36.00
N THR A 568 -7.01 2.66 -36.16
CA THR A 568 -6.96 4.13 -36.10
C THR A 568 -6.57 4.67 -34.73
N ILE A 569 -6.82 3.92 -33.66
CA ILE A 569 -6.40 4.29 -32.29
C ILE A 569 -4.88 4.28 -32.21
N SER A 570 -4.23 3.20 -32.68
CA SER A 570 -2.77 3.11 -32.71
C SER A 570 -2.14 4.18 -33.62
N VAL A 571 -2.79 4.56 -34.71
CA VAL A 571 -2.34 5.68 -35.57
C VAL A 571 -2.32 7.00 -34.80
N LEU A 572 -3.38 7.33 -34.04
CA LEU A 572 -3.42 8.54 -33.23
C LEU A 572 -2.45 8.51 -32.04
N LEU A 573 -2.19 7.34 -31.46
CA LEU A 573 -1.15 7.17 -30.44
C LEU A 573 0.24 7.47 -31.00
N ILE A 574 0.54 7.02 -32.23
CA ILE A 574 1.79 7.35 -32.92
C ILE A 574 1.86 8.86 -33.19
N HIS A 575 0.77 9.48 -33.65
CA HIS A 575 0.70 10.93 -33.85
C HIS A 575 0.98 11.71 -32.55
N SER A 576 0.36 11.29 -31.44
CA SER A 576 0.60 11.85 -30.10
C SER A 576 2.07 11.75 -29.68
N GLN A 577 2.67 10.57 -29.82
CA GLN A 577 4.07 10.33 -29.46
C GLN A 577 5.06 11.19 -30.28
N LEU A 578 4.76 11.41 -31.56
CA LEU A 578 5.66 12.14 -32.47
C LEU A 578 5.50 13.65 -32.40
N THR A 579 4.31 14.16 -32.05
CA THR A 579 3.99 15.59 -32.07
C THR A 579 3.78 16.20 -30.69
N GLY A 580 3.66 15.38 -29.65
CA GLY A 580 3.25 15.82 -28.31
C GLY A 580 1.76 16.13 -28.18
N ALA A 581 0.96 15.87 -29.21
CA ALA A 581 -0.48 16.13 -29.18
C ALA A 581 -1.19 15.27 -28.13
N VAL A 582 -2.09 15.86 -27.36
CA VAL A 582 -2.88 15.19 -26.32
C VAL A 582 -4.12 14.59 -26.96
N VAL A 583 -4.29 13.26 -26.86
CA VAL A 583 -5.45 12.54 -27.43
C VAL A 583 -6.39 12.11 -26.30
N GLU A 584 -7.60 12.66 -26.29
CA GLU A 584 -8.63 12.38 -25.29
C GLU A 584 -9.90 11.83 -25.92
N TYR A 585 -10.61 10.99 -25.17
CA TYR A 585 -11.87 10.41 -25.62
C TYR A 585 -12.98 10.71 -24.62
N LYS A 586 -14.04 11.37 -25.07
CA LYS A 586 -15.29 11.50 -24.31
C LYS A 586 -16.24 10.40 -24.80
N ILE A 587 -16.62 9.49 -23.90
CA ILE A 587 -17.44 8.32 -24.24
C ILE A 587 -18.56 8.17 -23.22
N ASP A 588 -19.80 8.21 -23.72
CA ASP A 588 -21.02 8.02 -22.93
C ASP A 588 -21.82 6.83 -23.44
N TYR A 589 -22.56 6.16 -22.56
CA TYR A 589 -23.44 5.05 -22.92
C TYR A 589 -24.90 5.53 -22.94
N HIS A 590 -25.55 5.45 -24.10
CA HIS A 590 -26.92 5.91 -24.27
C HIS A 590 -27.92 4.77 -24.02
N GLN A 591 -28.69 4.88 -22.94
CA GLN A 591 -29.53 3.78 -22.44
C GLN A 591 -30.66 3.36 -23.40
N LYS A 592 -31.27 4.30 -24.13
CA LYS A 592 -32.39 4.00 -25.05
C LYS A 592 -31.94 3.25 -26.31
N THR A 593 -30.81 3.63 -26.89
CA THR A 593 -30.31 3.07 -28.15
C THR A 593 -29.32 1.92 -27.95
N GLN A 594 -28.91 1.65 -26.70
CA GLN A 594 -27.89 0.64 -26.34
C GLN A 594 -26.57 0.78 -27.11
N LYS A 595 -26.20 2.02 -27.47
CA LYS A 595 -24.98 2.36 -28.20
C LYS A 595 -24.09 3.25 -27.33
N TYR A 596 -22.78 3.08 -27.46
CA TYR A 596 -21.78 4.03 -26.96
C TYR A 596 -21.63 5.16 -27.96
N ILE A 597 -21.59 6.39 -27.45
CA ILE A 597 -21.33 7.63 -28.19
C ILE A 597 -19.89 8.03 -27.89
N ALA A 598 -19.09 8.31 -28.92
CA ALA A 598 -17.68 8.66 -28.76
C ALA A 598 -17.29 9.90 -29.57
N TYR A 599 -16.52 10.77 -28.92
CA TYR A 599 -15.76 11.86 -29.53
C TYR A 599 -14.28 11.70 -29.21
N CYS A 600 -13.44 11.96 -30.22
CA CYS A 600 -11.99 11.91 -30.14
C CYS A 600 -11.48 13.34 -30.26
N TYR A 601 -10.79 13.81 -29.24
CA TYR A 601 -10.17 15.13 -29.17
C TYR A 601 -8.67 14.99 -29.33
N VAL A 602 -8.07 15.85 -30.14
CA VAL A 602 -6.62 16.00 -30.23
C VAL A 602 -6.29 17.48 -30.11
N ASN A 603 -5.61 17.87 -29.01
CA ASN A 603 -5.37 19.27 -28.66
C ASN A 603 -6.67 20.11 -28.73
N GLU A 604 -7.71 19.66 -28.03
CA GLU A 604 -9.03 20.32 -27.92
C GLU A 604 -9.89 20.33 -29.21
N LEU A 605 -9.33 19.96 -30.35
CA LEU A 605 -10.08 19.85 -31.61
C LEU A 605 -10.69 18.45 -31.80
N THR A 606 -11.89 18.38 -32.37
CA THR A 606 -12.61 17.13 -32.64
C THR A 606 -13.35 17.15 -33.98
N HIS A 607 -13.95 16.01 -34.35
CA HIS A 607 -14.78 15.86 -35.54
C HIS A 607 -16.22 16.34 -35.27
N PRO A 608 -16.95 16.85 -36.28
CA PRO A 608 -18.22 17.53 -36.07
C PRO A 608 -19.39 16.63 -35.64
N GLN A 609 -19.34 15.35 -35.97
CA GLN A 609 -20.47 14.42 -35.79
C GLN A 609 -20.15 13.28 -34.81
N PRO A 610 -21.00 12.97 -33.82
CA PRO A 610 -20.76 11.89 -32.86
C PRO A 610 -20.64 10.54 -33.57
N GLN A 611 -19.78 9.66 -33.07
CA GLN A 611 -19.64 8.30 -33.59
C GLN A 611 -20.27 7.28 -32.64
N PHE A 612 -20.96 6.29 -33.22
CA PHE A 612 -21.78 5.35 -32.46
C PHE A 612 -21.42 3.88 -32.76
N ASP A 613 -21.41 3.05 -31.71
CA ASP A 613 -21.34 1.59 -31.84
C ASP A 613 -21.88 0.87 -30.59
N THR A 614 -22.28 -0.39 -30.72
CA THR A 614 -22.71 -1.22 -29.58
C THR A 614 -21.53 -1.63 -28.69
N LYS A 615 -20.30 -1.65 -29.22
CA LYS A 615 -19.08 -1.92 -28.46
C LYS A 615 -18.29 -0.64 -28.23
N LYS A 616 -17.92 -0.36 -26.97
CA LYS A 616 -17.10 0.80 -26.56
C LYS A 616 -15.81 0.95 -27.37
N THR A 617 -15.10 -0.16 -27.62
CA THR A 617 -13.85 -0.15 -28.40
C THR A 617 -14.07 0.21 -29.86
N LYS A 618 -15.15 -0.27 -30.48
CA LYS A 618 -15.51 0.08 -31.86
C LYS A 618 -15.98 1.52 -32.00
N ALA A 619 -16.75 2.03 -31.03
CA ALA A 619 -17.14 3.46 -31.00
C ALA A 619 -15.90 4.36 -30.94
N LYS A 620 -14.92 3.98 -30.11
CA LYS A 620 -13.62 4.67 -30.00
C LYS A 620 -12.84 4.65 -31.33
N GLN A 621 -12.83 3.52 -32.03
CA GLN A 621 -12.13 3.34 -33.31
C GLN A 621 -12.79 4.14 -34.45
N LYS A 622 -14.12 4.15 -34.51
CA LYS A 622 -14.90 5.01 -35.43
C LYS A 622 -14.64 6.50 -35.17
N SER A 623 -14.64 6.90 -33.91
CA SER A 623 -14.34 8.28 -33.50
C SER A 623 -12.91 8.71 -33.86
N SER A 624 -11.93 7.81 -33.70
CA SER A 624 -10.55 8.04 -34.15
C SER A 624 -10.46 8.22 -35.67
N LEU A 625 -11.18 7.41 -36.44
CA LEU A 625 -11.24 7.51 -37.90
C LEU A 625 -11.90 8.81 -38.34
N ALA A 626 -13.03 9.18 -37.74
CA ALA A 626 -13.76 10.43 -38.03
C ALA A 626 -12.89 11.66 -37.73
N TYR A 627 -12.07 11.62 -36.67
CA TYR A 627 -11.07 12.64 -36.40
C TYR A 627 -10.05 12.76 -37.55
N ILE A 628 -9.44 11.64 -37.98
CA ILE A 628 -8.42 11.64 -39.05
C ILE A 628 -9.01 12.18 -40.36
N GLN A 629 -10.23 11.78 -40.70
CA GLN A 629 -10.94 12.28 -41.88
C GLN A 629 -11.19 13.80 -41.77
N SER A 630 -11.66 14.27 -40.61
CA SER A 630 -11.91 15.70 -40.39
C SER A 630 -10.61 16.51 -40.42
N TYR A 631 -9.51 15.96 -39.88
CA TYR A 631 -8.18 16.56 -39.93
C TYR A 631 -7.66 16.71 -41.37
N LEU A 632 -7.82 15.67 -42.20
CA LEU A 632 -7.38 15.69 -43.60
C LEU A 632 -8.22 16.63 -44.47
N ASN A 633 -9.49 16.82 -44.12
CA ASN A 633 -10.41 17.73 -44.81
C ASN A 633 -10.43 19.16 -44.23
N ASN A 634 -9.62 19.45 -43.20
CA ASN A 634 -9.66 20.72 -42.45
C ASN A 634 -11.07 21.08 -41.92
N GLN A 635 -11.79 20.08 -41.38
CA GLN A 635 -13.16 20.19 -40.85
C GLN A 635 -13.23 19.98 -39.33
N LEU A 636 -12.11 20.11 -38.63
CA LEU A 636 -12.09 20.00 -37.16
C LEU A 636 -12.73 21.22 -36.51
N ILE A 637 -13.37 20.99 -35.36
CA ILE A 637 -14.05 22.00 -34.54
C ILE A 637 -13.59 21.88 -33.08
N ASP A 638 -13.76 22.92 -32.29
CA ASP A 638 -13.41 22.99 -30.86
C ASP A 638 -14.55 22.54 -29.93
N GLU A 639 -15.80 22.85 -30.27
CA GLU A 639 -16.98 22.43 -29.49
C GLU A 639 -18.02 21.71 -30.37
N PRO A 640 -18.16 20.37 -30.28
CA PRO A 640 -19.21 19.66 -31.01
C PRO A 640 -20.59 19.92 -30.38
N ASN A 641 -21.63 19.99 -31.21
CA ASN A 641 -23.00 20.10 -30.72
C ASN A 641 -23.42 18.81 -29.99
N LEU A 642 -23.35 18.83 -28.66
CA LEU A 642 -23.69 17.71 -27.78
C LEU A 642 -25.17 17.29 -27.89
N PHE A 643 -26.06 18.14 -28.41
CA PHE A 643 -27.48 17.87 -28.59
C PHE A 643 -27.84 17.24 -29.94
N ALA A 644 -26.90 17.13 -30.90
CA ALA A 644 -27.14 16.47 -32.19
C ALA A 644 -27.49 14.97 -32.07
N VAL A 645 -27.23 14.37 -30.89
CA VAL A 645 -27.61 12.99 -30.56
C VAL A 645 -29.14 12.84 -30.54
N GLU A 646 -29.90 13.86 -30.14
CA GLU A 646 -31.37 13.79 -30.07
C GLU A 646 -32.02 13.89 -31.46
N GLU A 647 -31.41 14.61 -32.41
CA GLU A 647 -31.89 14.72 -33.80
C GLU A 647 -31.67 13.43 -34.61
N ILE A 648 -30.52 12.75 -34.43
CA ILE A 648 -30.21 11.49 -35.15
C ILE A 648 -31.05 10.32 -34.61
N VAL A 649 -31.37 10.33 -33.31
CA VAL A 649 -32.28 9.33 -32.71
C VAL A 649 -33.72 9.54 -33.16
N ALA A 650 -34.12 10.79 -33.44
CA ALA A 650 -35.44 11.11 -33.99
C ALA A 650 -35.61 10.70 -35.47
N GLU A 651 -34.55 10.72 -36.28
CA GLU A 651 -34.59 10.29 -37.69
C GLU A 651 -34.71 8.77 -37.87
N GLU A 652 -34.16 7.95 -36.97
CA GLU A 652 -34.33 6.47 -36.99
C GLU A 652 -35.70 6.02 -36.43
N GLU A 653 -36.44 6.88 -35.72
CA GLU A 653 -37.72 6.55 -35.04
C GLU A 653 -39.01 7.01 -35.78
N LEU A 654 -38.96 7.40 -37.06
CA LEU A 654 -40.13 7.84 -37.83
C LEU A 654 -40.70 6.77 -38.79
N PRO A 655 -41.76 6.02 -38.42
CA PRO A 655 -42.88 5.74 -39.31
C PRO A 655 -43.76 6.99 -39.41
N HIS A 656 -44.27 7.26 -40.62
CA HIS A 656 -45.17 8.37 -40.93
C HIS A 656 -46.28 8.62 -39.90
N ASN A 657 -46.58 9.92 -39.74
CA ASN A 657 -47.72 10.55 -39.07
C ASN A 657 -47.66 10.71 -37.55
N ILE A 658 -47.31 11.94 -37.14
CA ILE A 658 -47.93 12.55 -35.96
C ILE A 658 -48.54 13.89 -36.40
N LYS A 659 -49.86 13.99 -36.29
CA LYS A 659 -50.58 15.27 -36.19
C LYS A 659 -50.79 15.57 -34.72
N ASN A 660 -50.30 16.74 -34.32
CA ASN A 660 -50.81 17.74 -33.36
C ASN A 660 -51.51 17.27 -32.08
N ILE A 661 -51.08 17.87 -30.96
CA ILE A 661 -51.86 18.69 -30.00
C ILE A 661 -50.83 19.10 -28.91
N GLU A 662 -50.32 20.33 -28.94
CA GLU A 662 -50.80 21.50 -28.18
C GLU A 662 -50.64 21.40 -26.64
N SER A 663 -49.68 22.21 -26.15
CA SER A 663 -49.69 23.06 -24.95
C SER A 663 -50.36 22.60 -23.64
N ILE A 664 -49.65 22.79 -22.52
CA ILE A 664 -50.07 23.68 -21.40
C ILE A 664 -48.90 23.88 -20.43
N ASN A 665 -48.90 25.05 -19.81
CA ASN A 665 -47.87 25.71 -19.04
C ASN A 665 -48.22 25.70 -17.53
N ILE A 666 -47.22 26.01 -16.69
CA ILE A 666 -47.32 26.58 -15.31
C ILE A 666 -47.63 25.59 -14.15
N GLU A 667 -46.74 25.47 -13.15
CA GLU A 667 -46.78 26.24 -11.88
C GLU A 667 -45.71 25.80 -10.84
N GLU A 668 -45.09 26.78 -10.17
CA GLU A 668 -44.26 26.63 -8.96
C GLU A 668 -45.14 26.48 -7.70
N LYS A 669 -44.67 25.75 -6.67
CA LYS A 669 -44.43 26.29 -5.30
C LYS A 669 -44.09 25.25 -4.19
N GLU A 670 -43.06 25.63 -3.44
CA GLU A 670 -42.88 25.66 -1.96
C GLU A 670 -42.94 24.41 -1.04
N GLU A 671 -41.78 24.20 -0.41
CA GLU A 671 -41.47 23.91 1.00
C GLU A 671 -42.47 23.21 1.94
N LYS A 672 -41.99 22.16 2.62
CA LYS A 672 -42.27 21.92 4.05
C LYS A 672 -41.05 21.41 4.83
N LYS A 673 -40.74 22.15 5.90
CA LYS A 673 -39.82 21.83 7.01
C LYS A 673 -40.22 20.53 7.74
N LYS A 674 -39.22 19.78 8.21
CA LYS A 674 -39.34 18.91 9.39
C LYS A 674 -38.11 19.06 10.29
N GLU A 675 -38.40 19.40 11.53
CA GLU A 675 -37.48 19.57 12.65
C GLU A 675 -36.69 18.29 12.95
N LYS A 676 -35.40 18.44 13.22
CA LYS A 676 -34.58 17.44 13.90
C LYS A 676 -33.92 18.10 15.10
N ASN A 677 -34.21 17.55 16.27
CA ASN A 677 -33.56 17.86 17.55
C ASN A 677 -32.04 17.76 17.40
N VAL A 678 -31.34 18.87 17.62
CA VAL A 678 -29.89 18.96 17.67
C VAL A 678 -29.45 18.65 19.10
N ILE A 679 -28.75 17.53 19.26
CA ILE A 679 -27.81 17.33 20.35
C ILE A 679 -26.65 18.29 20.06
N GLU A 680 -26.31 19.16 21.01
CA GLU A 680 -25.23 20.15 20.89
C GLU A 680 -23.89 19.48 20.54
N GLU A 681 -23.59 19.37 19.24
CA GLU A 681 -22.22 19.22 18.75
C GLU A 681 -21.51 20.56 18.95
N SER A 682 -20.37 20.55 19.63
CA SER A 682 -19.55 21.73 19.86
C SER A 682 -19.17 22.40 18.52
N ASP A 683 -19.81 23.53 18.20
CA ASP A 683 -19.52 24.33 17.02
C ASP A 683 -18.19 25.09 17.18
N TRP A 684 -17.11 24.49 16.71
CA TRP A 684 -15.75 25.03 16.76
C TRP A 684 -15.56 26.24 15.85
N VAL A 685 -16.33 26.35 14.77
CA VAL A 685 -16.31 27.54 13.91
C VAL A 685 -16.83 28.73 14.70
N SER A 686 -17.99 28.59 15.36
CA SER A 686 -18.55 29.67 16.18
C SER A 686 -17.64 30.06 17.34
N LYS A 687 -16.97 29.08 17.98
CA LYS A 687 -15.98 29.36 19.03
C LYS A 687 -14.77 30.16 18.53
N LEU A 688 -14.25 29.82 17.35
CA LEU A 688 -13.13 30.54 16.74
C LEU A 688 -13.53 31.97 16.35
N TYR A 689 -14.74 32.14 15.78
CA TYR A 689 -15.29 33.45 15.46
C TYR A 689 -15.44 34.31 16.72
N HIS A 690 -15.98 33.73 17.80
CA HIS A 690 -16.13 34.43 19.07
C HIS A 690 -14.78 34.84 19.68
N PHE A 691 -13.77 33.95 19.61
CA PHE A 691 -12.41 34.25 20.02
C PHE A 691 -11.81 35.44 19.24
N CYS A 692 -11.96 35.46 17.91
CA CYS A 692 -11.45 36.56 17.08
C CYS A 692 -12.14 37.88 17.44
N GLN A 693 -13.44 37.84 17.71
CA GLN A 693 -14.24 39.02 18.05
C GLN A 693 -13.87 39.60 19.41
N LEU A 694 -13.66 38.77 20.44
CA LEU A 694 -13.23 39.20 21.77
C LEU A 694 -11.83 39.82 21.76
N ASN A 695 -10.93 39.28 20.94
CA ASN A 695 -9.53 39.72 20.87
C ASN A 695 -9.27 40.76 19.76
N GLN A 696 -10.32 41.30 19.12
CA GLN A 696 -10.23 42.29 18.04
C GLN A 696 -9.32 41.85 16.87
N LEU A 697 -9.30 40.56 16.57
CA LEU A 697 -8.54 39.98 15.44
C LEU A 697 -9.36 39.98 14.16
N GLY A 698 -8.68 39.95 13.01
CA GLY A 698 -9.32 39.70 11.72
C GLY A 698 -10.00 38.33 11.67
N TYR A 699 -11.02 38.16 10.82
CA TYR A 699 -11.71 36.88 10.70
C TYR A 699 -10.83 35.83 9.99
N PRO A 700 -10.93 34.54 10.39
CA PRO A 700 -10.20 33.47 9.75
C PRO A 700 -10.66 33.29 8.30
N GLU A 701 -9.70 33.19 7.38
CA GLU A 701 -9.95 32.85 5.97
C GLU A 701 -9.96 31.33 5.79
N TYR A 702 -10.86 30.83 4.94
CA TYR A 702 -11.06 29.39 4.72
C TYR A 702 -10.89 29.04 3.25
N ASN A 703 -9.88 28.24 2.93
CA ASN A 703 -9.64 27.74 1.58
C ASN A 703 -9.99 26.25 1.46
N PHE A 704 -10.86 25.91 0.52
CA PHE A 704 -11.37 24.56 0.34
C PHE A 704 -10.81 23.90 -0.93
N LEU A 705 -10.41 22.63 -0.79
CA LEU A 705 -10.07 21.78 -1.92
C LEU A 705 -10.87 20.47 -1.83
N ASN A 706 -11.54 20.10 -2.91
CA ASN A 706 -12.25 18.83 -3.04
C ASN A 706 -11.33 17.85 -3.77
N ILE A 707 -11.02 16.73 -3.11
CA ILE A 707 -10.25 15.63 -3.68
C ILE A 707 -11.10 14.38 -3.53
N ASP A 708 -11.58 13.82 -4.65
CA ASP A 708 -12.32 12.57 -4.73
C ASP A 708 -13.47 12.40 -3.72
N GLY A 709 -14.24 13.48 -3.47
CA GLY A 709 -15.39 13.44 -2.56
C GLY A 709 -15.07 13.70 -1.09
N PHE A 710 -13.83 14.09 -0.78
CA PHE A 710 -13.41 14.56 0.55
C PHE A 710 -12.96 16.03 0.49
N PHE A 711 -13.36 16.82 1.48
CA PHE A 711 -13.02 18.24 1.55
C PHE A 711 -11.87 18.46 2.51
N THR A 712 -10.86 19.20 2.05
CA THR A 712 -9.83 19.78 2.90
C THR A 712 -10.12 21.27 3.08
N CYS A 713 -9.88 21.78 4.28
CA CYS A 713 -10.07 23.18 4.63
C CYS A 713 -8.80 23.71 5.29
N THR A 714 -8.12 24.65 4.64
CA THR A 714 -7.00 25.39 5.24
C THR A 714 -7.55 26.68 5.85
N ILE A 715 -7.26 26.93 7.11
CA ILE A 715 -7.57 28.18 7.80
C ILE A 715 -6.31 29.01 7.94
N SER A 716 -6.38 30.29 7.61
CA SER A 716 -5.39 31.31 7.98
C SER A 716 -6.03 32.35 8.89
N LEU A 717 -5.39 32.61 10.03
CA LEU A 717 -5.79 33.64 10.99
C LEU A 717 -4.58 34.51 11.33
N ILE A 718 -4.73 35.83 11.32
CA ILE A 718 -3.66 36.77 11.67
C ILE A 718 -3.81 37.13 13.15
N CYS A 719 -2.77 36.87 13.95
CA CYS A 719 -2.68 37.20 15.37
C CYS A 719 -1.33 37.89 15.63
N ASP A 720 -1.34 39.11 16.18
CA ASP A 720 -0.13 39.88 16.52
C ASP A 720 0.95 39.91 15.42
N ASP A 721 0.56 40.32 14.20
CA ASP A 721 1.39 40.38 12.99
C ASP A 721 1.99 39.04 12.52
N LYS A 722 1.47 37.90 13.02
CA LYS A 722 1.82 36.56 12.56
C LYS A 722 0.61 35.84 12.00
N THR A 723 0.77 35.21 10.84
CA THR A 723 -0.27 34.35 10.26
C THR A 723 -0.12 32.94 10.83
N ILE A 724 -1.11 32.49 11.60
CA ILE A 724 -1.24 31.11 12.04
C ILE A 724 -2.13 30.35 11.06
N ILE A 725 -1.68 29.16 10.66
CA ILE A 725 -2.32 28.35 9.62
C ILE A 725 -2.62 26.97 10.21
N SER A 726 -3.87 26.52 10.05
CA SER A 726 -4.25 25.14 10.37
C SER A 726 -4.94 24.50 9.17
N LYS A 727 -5.01 23.17 9.17
CA LYS A 727 -5.75 22.42 8.15
C LYS A 727 -6.62 21.37 8.80
N GLY A 728 -7.84 21.24 8.29
CA GLY A 728 -8.81 20.26 8.74
C GLY A 728 -9.50 19.58 7.57
N TYR A 729 -10.19 18.49 7.87
CA TYR A 729 -10.65 17.53 6.88
C TYR A 729 -12.07 17.07 7.20
N GLY A 730 -12.86 16.77 6.17
CA GLY A 730 -14.22 16.33 6.37
C GLY A 730 -14.88 15.78 5.10
N LYS A 731 -15.96 15.02 5.30
CA LYS A 731 -16.75 14.42 4.21
C LYS A 731 -17.52 15.47 3.39
N ASN A 732 -17.70 16.65 3.97
CA ASN A 732 -18.29 17.83 3.33
C ASN A 732 -17.52 19.09 3.80
N LYS A 733 -17.73 20.24 3.15
CA LYS A 733 -17.08 21.50 3.52
C LYS A 733 -17.33 21.90 4.98
N LYS A 734 -18.51 21.61 5.54
CA LYS A 734 -18.87 21.96 6.93
C LYS A 734 -17.99 21.19 7.92
N ASP A 735 -17.85 19.88 7.74
CA ASP A 735 -17.03 19.02 8.60
C ASP A 735 -15.54 19.42 8.53
N ALA A 736 -15.04 19.71 7.32
CA ALA A 736 -13.66 20.16 7.11
C ALA A 736 -13.39 21.50 7.82
N LYS A 737 -14.37 22.42 7.77
CA LYS A 737 -14.32 23.71 8.43
C LYS A 737 -14.33 23.59 9.96
N GLN A 738 -15.17 22.71 10.51
CA GLN A 738 -15.24 22.43 11.95
C GLN A 738 -13.94 21.80 12.46
N SER A 739 -13.42 20.81 11.73
CA SER A 739 -12.15 20.15 12.00
C SER A 739 -11.00 21.16 12.03
N ALA A 740 -10.89 22.01 11.01
CA ALA A 740 -9.80 22.99 10.92
C ALA A 740 -9.86 24.04 12.03
N SER A 741 -11.09 24.48 12.40
CA SER A 741 -11.31 25.46 13.48
C SER A 741 -11.01 24.86 14.85
N ARG A 742 -11.27 23.56 15.05
CA ARG A 742 -10.87 22.85 16.27
C ARG A 742 -9.35 22.76 16.38
N VAL A 743 -8.66 22.40 15.29
CA VAL A 743 -7.20 22.24 15.27
C VAL A 743 -6.51 23.57 15.61
N ILE A 744 -6.93 24.68 15.01
CA ILE A 744 -6.28 25.98 15.26
C ILE A 744 -6.44 26.42 16.72
N ILE A 745 -7.62 26.20 17.33
CA ILE A 745 -7.89 26.51 18.74
C ILE A 745 -7.00 25.68 19.67
N ILE A 746 -6.94 24.36 19.44
CA ILE A 746 -6.22 23.44 20.33
C ILE A 746 -4.70 23.59 20.17
N GLN A 747 -4.21 23.61 18.94
CA GLN A 747 -2.77 23.61 18.64
C GLN A 747 -2.10 24.90 19.10
N HIS A 748 -2.79 26.03 18.98
CA HIS A 748 -2.27 27.34 19.41
C HIS A 748 -2.77 27.76 20.79
N LYS A 749 -3.48 26.88 21.51
CA LYS A 749 -4.05 27.14 22.84
C LYS A 749 -4.83 28.45 22.90
N LEU A 750 -5.65 28.71 21.87
CA LEU A 750 -6.48 29.92 21.80
C LEU A 750 -7.61 29.78 22.83
N THR A 751 -7.38 30.29 24.04
CA THR A 751 -8.34 30.22 25.14
C THR A 751 -9.34 31.37 25.04
N LEU A 752 -10.64 31.02 25.12
CA LEU A 752 -11.67 31.99 25.49
C LEU A 752 -11.52 32.24 26.99
N SER A 753 -11.04 33.41 27.39
CA SER A 753 -11.03 33.86 28.79
C SER A 753 -12.44 34.15 29.28
#